data_AF-A0A815AWS2-F1
#
_entry.id   AF-A0A815AWS2-F1
#
_cell.length_a   1.000
_cell.length_b   1.000
_cell.length_c   1.000
_cell.angle_alpha   90.00
_cell.angle_beta   90.00
_cell.angle_gamma   90.00
#
_symmetry.space_group_name_H-M   'P 1'
#
loop_
_entity.id
_entity.type
_entity.pdbx_description
1 polymer ?
#
loop_
_entity_poly.entity_id
_entity_poly.type
_entity_poly.pdbx_seq_one_letter_code
_entity_poly.pdbx_strand_id
1 'polypeptide(L)'
;MSSTVECYDAWSSTYDSDGNILQLLDNDAFEEIAQPLLNLNQNKLCCELGCGTGRNTIKILSSKWLVIAVDISTSMMAKAQQRVKQLDETRASSISWIIHDLNGNDELFINESSVDAIISTLVIEHIVSLDQFFQTIFRILKKSDDSWVFITAMHPNMYRAGSQAGFVDATTGQKQCGVSFDHSIQDIVQAAAKVNLTVTKYLEKGVNNEEHANQLGSRAKKWLGMNIHASFLFKLQKRLTDSPPPPYTITDQNGNIDRNEDNNESSDESTKSDSFVNLSIWSKLAYASVGLPYSMQLSIMAFYINYFLLDVAKVSPNYNAVILFTSRVIDGLTDPIGGYLFSRFSFRWGKMRPWIFFASPLVAICYFGVWCLPNFSEGGKFAYYLALHSLLWTFMTASRIPHTALTVYLTLDQNERDQLTKYRTLLEAGGLLLSIVFHSGIMTLFKVPKELCSHCENSTVIDQLNDSITEFIENSTTATTTDSANVAGAYMTSAGIVAILCIVTAVILFFGVREVVDVIPTSETSFLHGFKMILQYKPFLILTAATVASILATQSIQSVLELYLNHVKGNRTIFPFLAGALIVSTMILLFVWSIIMRKIGKKMSFFIGNVCLLPTIIIILIKESPIELLFAAAILGANTVACGYVMPWAMLPECIDAFMLETGRRPVEIFYTFFFLGAKLVQALYAGVVQLALGASGFNAKCCNQPESVLLTLRMLMGAVPGGIMVISTICLYFYSIDDKRAKEIQFELKQMRAKQPEEGLIDGLSDTSSDSEMTHF
;
A
#
# COMPACT_ATOMS: atom_id res chain seq x y z
N MET A 1 -2.27 -11.74 30.06
CA MET A 1 -0.86 -11.49 30.43
C MET A 1 -0.85 -10.22 31.24
N SER A 2 -0.17 -10.24 32.38
CA SER A 2 0.13 -9.02 33.14
C SER A 2 1.01 -8.12 32.29
N SER A 3 0.92 -6.80 32.51
CA SER A 3 1.88 -5.88 31.88
C SER A 3 3.31 -6.24 32.32
N THR A 4 4.33 -5.90 31.51
CA THR A 4 5.74 -6.14 31.91
C THR A 4 6.04 -5.49 33.27
N VAL A 5 5.45 -4.33 33.56
CA VAL A 5 5.56 -3.64 34.86
C VAL A 5 5.00 -4.50 35.99
N GLU A 6 3.75 -4.95 35.89
CA GLU A 6 3.11 -5.80 36.91
C GLU A 6 3.89 -7.10 37.14
N CYS A 7 4.41 -7.71 36.08
CA CYS A 7 5.21 -8.93 36.17
C CYS A 7 6.50 -8.70 36.95
N TYR A 8 7.25 -7.62 36.65
CA TYR A 8 8.50 -7.32 37.34
C TYR A 8 8.27 -6.78 38.75
N ASP A 9 7.18 -6.05 39.01
CA ASP A 9 6.80 -5.67 40.37
C ASP A 9 6.56 -6.91 41.25
N ALA A 10 5.83 -7.91 40.73
CA ALA A 10 5.60 -9.17 41.44
C ALA A 10 6.89 -10.02 41.59
N TRP A 11 7.71 -10.09 40.53
CA TRP A 11 8.97 -10.85 40.54
C TRP A 11 10.02 -10.23 41.48
N SER A 12 9.93 -8.93 41.76
CA SER A 12 10.94 -8.21 42.54
C SER A 12 11.33 -8.92 43.83
N SER A 13 10.36 -9.47 44.58
CA SER A 13 10.55 -10.15 45.85
C SER A 13 11.52 -11.34 45.80
N THR A 14 11.50 -12.13 44.72
CA THR A 14 12.29 -13.36 44.53
C THR A 14 13.32 -13.26 43.40
N TYR A 15 13.41 -12.11 42.71
CA TYR A 15 14.22 -11.95 41.48
C TYR A 15 15.67 -12.41 41.63
N ASP A 16 16.32 -12.13 42.75
CA ASP A 16 17.73 -12.48 42.97
C ASP A 16 17.94 -13.90 43.55
N SER A 17 16.86 -14.58 43.94
CA SER A 17 16.92 -15.89 44.63
C SER A 17 16.20 -17.01 43.88
N ASP A 18 15.67 -16.74 42.68
CA ASP A 18 14.90 -17.69 41.88
C ASP A 18 15.78 -18.67 41.07
N GLY A 19 17.10 -18.51 41.12
CA GLY A 19 18.06 -19.34 40.40
C GLY A 19 18.05 -19.14 38.87
N ASN A 20 17.71 -17.93 38.40
CA ASN A 20 17.74 -17.63 36.97
C ASN A 20 19.18 -17.68 36.41
N ILE A 21 19.46 -18.69 35.60
CA ILE A 21 20.77 -18.90 34.98
C ILE A 21 21.22 -17.76 34.07
N LEU A 22 20.29 -17.02 33.46
CA LEU A 22 20.63 -15.86 32.62
C LEU A 22 21.28 -14.75 33.45
N GLN A 23 20.88 -14.59 34.71
CA GLN A 23 21.48 -13.61 35.60
C GLN A 23 22.95 -13.93 35.94
N LEU A 24 23.30 -15.22 36.00
CA LEU A 24 24.67 -15.68 36.23
C LEU A 24 25.53 -15.41 34.99
N LEU A 25 25.07 -15.83 33.81
CA LEU A 25 25.80 -15.58 32.56
C LEU A 25 25.93 -14.08 32.24
N ASP A 26 24.90 -13.31 32.58
CA ASP A 26 24.91 -11.84 32.49
C ASP A 26 25.95 -11.20 33.41
N ASN A 27 26.05 -11.69 34.66
CA ASN A 27 27.11 -11.25 35.59
C ASN A 27 28.51 -11.57 35.04
N ASP A 28 28.71 -12.77 34.52
CA ASP A 28 30.00 -13.19 33.96
C ASP A 28 30.38 -12.34 32.73
N ALA A 29 29.41 -12.06 31.85
CA ALA A 29 29.64 -11.20 30.69
C ALA A 29 29.94 -9.75 31.09
N PHE A 30 29.23 -9.22 32.10
CA PHE A 30 29.49 -7.89 32.64
C PHE A 30 30.91 -7.79 33.21
N GLU A 31 31.34 -8.78 33.99
CA GLU A 31 32.68 -8.82 34.60
C GLU A 31 33.80 -8.97 33.57
N GLU A 32 33.53 -9.67 32.47
CA GLU A 32 34.49 -9.86 31.39
C GLU A 32 34.61 -8.66 30.44
N ILE A 33 33.53 -7.92 30.21
CA ILE A 33 33.46 -6.88 29.17
C ILE A 33 33.34 -5.47 29.76
N ALA A 34 32.33 -5.22 30.59
CA ALA A 34 32.02 -3.87 31.08
C ALA A 34 32.87 -3.46 32.29
N GLN A 35 33.08 -4.37 33.24
CA GLN A 35 33.84 -4.10 34.47
C GLN A 35 35.28 -3.61 34.23
N PRO A 36 36.06 -4.17 33.28
CA PRO A 36 37.39 -3.65 32.98
C PRO A 36 37.35 -2.20 32.47
N LEU A 37 36.37 -1.85 31.64
CA LEU A 37 36.20 -0.49 31.10
C LEU A 37 35.81 0.51 32.19
N LEU A 38 34.97 0.09 33.14
CA LEU A 38 34.62 0.88 34.32
C LEU A 38 35.81 1.09 35.25
N ASN A 39 36.71 0.11 35.37
CA ASN A 39 37.89 0.24 36.23
C ASN A 39 38.99 1.11 35.62
N LEU A 40 39.09 1.15 34.28
CA LEU A 40 40.07 1.97 33.55
C LEU A 40 39.79 3.47 33.59
N ASN A 41 38.52 3.87 33.71
CA ASN A 41 38.09 5.25 33.69
C ASN A 41 37.32 5.56 34.97
N GLN A 42 37.63 6.63 35.71
CA GLN A 42 36.90 7.01 36.92
C GLN A 42 36.24 8.38 36.75
N ASN A 43 35.24 8.68 37.59
CA ASN A 43 34.52 9.97 37.62
C ASN A 43 33.80 10.34 36.32
N LYS A 44 33.33 9.35 35.56
CA LYS A 44 32.48 9.52 34.37
C LYS A 44 31.01 9.20 34.71
N LEU A 45 30.08 9.59 33.84
CA LEU A 45 28.64 9.38 34.02
C LEU A 45 28.18 8.14 33.24
N CYS A 46 27.57 7.17 33.94
CA CYS A 46 26.97 5.99 33.34
C CYS A 46 25.44 6.02 33.46
N CYS A 47 24.73 5.66 32.40
CA CYS A 47 23.29 5.44 32.41
C CYS A 47 23.01 3.94 32.34
N GLU A 48 22.32 3.42 33.35
CA GLU A 48 21.88 2.03 33.43
C GLU A 48 20.40 1.98 33.04
N LEU A 49 20.11 1.41 31.86
CA LEU A 49 18.76 1.22 31.34
C LEU A 49 18.27 -0.17 31.77
N GLY A 50 17.30 -0.21 32.68
CA GLY A 50 16.78 -1.40 33.35
C GLY A 50 17.67 -1.85 34.51
N CYS A 51 17.81 -1.01 35.54
CA CYS A 51 18.67 -1.29 36.69
C CYS A 51 18.18 -2.48 37.56
N GLY A 52 16.92 -2.87 37.44
CA GLY A 52 16.31 -3.99 38.16
C GLY A 52 16.48 -3.85 39.68
N THR A 53 17.00 -4.90 40.33
CA THR A 53 17.30 -4.92 41.76
C THR A 53 18.66 -4.28 42.12
N GLY A 54 19.32 -3.60 41.18
CA GLY A 54 20.57 -2.87 41.37
C GLY A 54 21.84 -3.73 41.36
N ARG A 55 21.80 -4.93 40.73
CA ARG A 55 22.94 -5.85 40.66
C ARG A 55 24.16 -5.21 39.97
N ASN A 56 23.94 -4.57 38.83
CA ASN A 56 25.00 -3.89 38.08
C ASN A 56 25.25 -2.47 38.62
N THR A 57 24.21 -1.77 39.11
CA THR A 57 24.32 -0.45 39.77
C THR A 57 25.44 -0.41 40.82
N ILE A 58 25.53 -1.40 41.71
CA ILE A 58 26.57 -1.46 42.75
C ILE A 58 27.97 -1.64 42.16
N LYS A 59 28.09 -2.46 41.11
CA LYS A 59 29.36 -2.70 40.43
C LYS A 59 29.86 -1.40 39.78
N ILE A 60 28.97 -0.67 39.10
CA ILE A 60 29.25 0.64 38.50
C ILE A 60 29.64 1.66 39.57
N LEU A 61 28.90 1.69 40.68
CA LEU A 61 29.27 2.54 41.82
C LEU A 61 30.65 2.17 42.33
N SER A 62 30.96 0.90 42.61
CA SER A 62 32.26 0.50 43.16
C SER A 62 33.46 1.02 42.34
N SER A 63 33.31 1.18 41.03
CA SER A 63 34.31 1.75 40.12
C SER A 63 34.40 3.29 40.12
N LYS A 64 33.72 3.99 41.04
CA LYS A 64 33.70 5.46 41.20
C LYS A 64 33.05 6.23 40.04
N TRP A 65 32.03 5.65 39.40
CA TRP A 65 31.21 6.36 38.42
C TRP A 65 29.99 7.04 39.07
N LEU A 66 29.48 8.06 38.40
CA LEU A 66 28.14 8.61 38.67
C LEU A 66 27.12 7.80 37.89
N VAL A 67 25.93 7.58 38.46
CA VAL A 67 24.92 6.68 37.88
C VAL A 67 23.59 7.39 37.70
N ILE A 68 23.02 7.25 36.50
CA ILE A 68 21.60 7.46 36.24
C ILE A 68 20.99 6.07 36.09
N ALA A 69 20.14 5.66 37.03
CA ALA A 69 19.50 4.36 37.04
C ALA A 69 18.05 4.50 36.59
N VAL A 70 17.71 3.86 35.47
CA VAL A 70 16.39 3.90 34.85
C VAL A 70 15.73 2.53 34.98
N ASP A 71 14.48 2.48 35.42
CA ASP A 71 13.69 1.24 35.39
C ASP A 71 12.20 1.57 35.20
N ILE A 72 11.44 0.60 34.71
CA ILE A 72 9.99 0.72 34.55
C ILE A 72 9.25 0.25 35.81
N SER A 73 9.84 -0.67 36.59
CA SER A 73 9.26 -1.25 37.80
C SER A 73 9.67 -0.45 39.04
N THR A 74 8.66 0.06 39.74
CA THR A 74 8.85 0.78 41.01
C THR A 74 9.36 -0.15 42.12
N SER A 75 8.93 -1.42 42.13
CA SER A 75 9.32 -2.38 43.16
C SER A 75 10.75 -2.89 42.97
N MET A 76 11.18 -3.12 41.72
CA MET A 76 12.57 -3.45 41.40
C MET A 76 13.49 -2.30 41.83
N MET A 77 13.15 -1.06 41.44
CA MET A 77 13.92 0.13 41.80
C MET A 77 14.01 0.34 43.32
N ALA A 78 12.92 0.09 44.07
CA ALA A 78 12.94 0.18 45.53
C ALA A 78 13.96 -0.81 46.15
N LYS A 79 14.08 -2.03 45.59
CA LYS A 79 15.12 -2.98 46.01
C LYS A 79 16.52 -2.50 45.67
N ALA A 80 16.72 -1.91 44.48
CA ALA A 80 18.00 -1.34 44.10
C ALA A 80 18.43 -0.22 45.07
N GLN A 81 17.51 0.70 45.41
CA GLN A 81 17.75 1.77 46.38
C GLN A 81 18.12 1.24 47.76
N GLN A 82 17.38 0.24 48.27
CA GLN A 82 17.68 -0.39 49.55
C GLN A 82 19.06 -1.06 49.55
N ARG A 83 19.37 -1.80 48.49
CA ARG A 83 20.63 -2.53 48.33
C ARG A 83 21.83 -1.58 48.26
N VAL A 84 21.73 -0.50 47.50
CA VAL A 84 22.80 0.51 47.42
C VAL A 84 22.97 1.22 48.77
N LYS A 85 21.88 1.60 49.43
CA LYS A 85 21.93 2.28 50.74
C LYS A 85 22.63 1.43 51.82
N GLN A 86 22.44 0.11 51.77
CA GLN A 86 23.10 -0.82 52.71
C GLN A 86 24.62 -0.94 52.49
N LEU A 87 25.11 -0.71 51.26
CA LEU A 87 26.53 -0.88 50.92
C LEU A 87 27.32 0.43 51.02
N ASP A 88 26.76 1.53 50.52
CA ASP A 88 27.42 2.83 50.49
C ASP A 88 26.40 3.96 50.61
N GLU A 89 26.02 4.29 51.83
CA GLU A 89 25.02 5.33 52.12
C GLU A 89 25.46 6.71 51.60
N THR A 90 26.76 6.99 51.59
CA THR A 90 27.30 8.27 51.10
C THR A 90 27.10 8.44 49.61
N ARG A 91 27.36 7.38 48.81
CA ARG A 91 27.23 7.41 47.36
C ARG A 91 25.84 7.02 46.85
N ALA A 92 25.00 6.43 47.70
CA ALA A 92 23.59 6.24 47.39
C ALA A 92 22.90 7.57 47.02
N SER A 93 23.32 8.67 47.66
CA SER A 93 22.81 10.01 47.42
C SER A 93 23.21 10.63 46.07
N SER A 94 24.22 10.07 45.38
CA SER A 94 24.70 10.60 44.10
C SER A 94 24.11 9.92 42.86
N ILE A 95 23.15 9.01 43.06
CA ILE A 95 22.45 8.31 41.97
C ILE A 95 21.17 9.06 41.61
N SER A 96 20.96 9.30 40.33
CA SER A 96 19.68 9.78 39.81
C SER A 96 18.80 8.60 39.44
N TRP A 97 17.65 8.47 40.10
CA TRP A 97 16.68 7.40 39.86
C TRP A 97 15.55 7.92 38.99
N ILE A 98 15.28 7.24 37.86
CA ILE A 98 14.25 7.66 36.89
C ILE A 98 13.31 6.49 36.60
N ILE A 99 12.03 6.64 36.95
CA ILE A 99 10.99 5.71 36.52
C ILE A 99 10.57 6.07 35.10
N HIS A 100 10.79 5.18 34.14
CA HIS A 100 10.47 5.43 32.74
C HIS A 100 10.22 4.15 31.94
N ASP A 101 9.24 4.19 31.06
CA ASP A 101 8.95 3.12 30.10
C ASP A 101 9.68 3.38 28.79
N LEU A 102 10.67 2.55 28.46
CA LEU A 102 11.45 2.65 27.22
C LEU A 102 10.63 2.33 25.95
N ASN A 103 9.43 1.79 26.09
CA ASN A 103 8.47 1.60 24.99
C ASN A 103 7.40 2.71 24.92
N GLY A 104 7.39 3.64 25.89
CA GLY A 104 6.43 4.73 25.95
C GLY A 104 6.64 5.77 24.85
N ASN A 105 5.62 6.61 24.64
CA ASN A 105 5.72 7.75 23.72
C ASN A 105 6.42 8.96 24.36
N ASP A 106 6.61 8.93 25.68
CA ASP A 106 7.27 10.00 26.43
C ASP A 106 8.78 9.90 26.26
N GLU A 107 9.47 11.02 26.05
CA GLU A 107 10.93 11.01 25.93
C GLU A 107 11.62 10.81 27.29
N LEU A 108 12.68 10.00 27.30
CA LEU A 108 13.54 9.83 28.49
C LEU A 108 14.23 11.16 28.84
N PHE A 109 13.92 11.71 30.02
CA PHE A 109 14.40 13.02 30.46
C PHE A 109 15.88 12.99 30.94
N ILE A 110 16.78 12.81 29.98
CA ILE A 110 18.24 12.89 30.13
C ILE A 110 18.77 13.83 29.06
N ASN A 111 19.68 14.72 29.44
CA ASN A 111 20.30 15.67 28.52
C ASN A 111 20.99 14.97 27.35
N GLU A 112 20.90 15.56 26.16
CA GLU A 112 21.55 15.03 24.97
C GLU A 112 23.07 14.99 25.14
N SER A 113 23.71 13.95 24.61
CA SER A 113 25.16 13.78 24.62
C SER A 113 25.81 14.02 25.99
N SER A 114 25.18 13.53 27.05
CA SER A 114 25.59 13.80 28.45
C SER A 114 26.22 12.60 29.15
N VAL A 115 25.99 11.38 28.65
CA VAL A 115 26.40 10.12 29.30
C VAL A 115 27.66 9.55 28.63
N ASP A 116 28.65 9.13 29.42
CA ASP A 116 29.89 8.54 28.93
C ASP A 116 29.75 7.05 28.59
N ALA A 117 28.95 6.30 29.34
CA ALA A 117 28.70 4.88 29.11
C ALA A 117 27.24 4.50 29.34
N ILE A 118 26.68 3.64 28.50
CA ILE A 118 25.32 3.11 28.67
C ILE A 118 25.38 1.61 28.89
N ILE A 119 24.67 1.12 29.89
CA ILE A 119 24.60 -0.31 30.24
C ILE A 119 23.13 -0.72 30.22
N SER A 120 22.80 -1.79 29.51
CA SER A 120 21.44 -2.34 29.50
C SER A 120 21.48 -3.86 29.45
N THR A 121 21.11 -4.50 30.55
CA THR A 121 21.25 -5.96 30.69
C THR A 121 19.90 -6.64 30.77
N LEU A 122 19.64 -7.60 29.88
CA LEU A 122 18.38 -8.36 29.82
C LEU A 122 17.12 -7.46 29.73
N VAL A 123 17.22 -6.38 28.96
CA VAL A 123 16.13 -5.42 28.71
C VAL A 123 15.63 -5.49 27.28
N ILE A 124 16.50 -5.82 26.33
CA ILE A 124 16.20 -5.70 24.90
C ILE A 124 15.06 -6.64 24.49
N GLU A 125 14.95 -7.80 25.14
CA GLU A 125 13.82 -8.72 25.03
C GLU A 125 12.47 -8.09 25.37
N HIS A 126 12.42 -6.96 26.06
CA HIS A 126 11.20 -6.23 26.41
C HIS A 126 10.96 -4.99 25.55
N ILE A 127 11.83 -4.71 24.57
CA ILE A 127 11.75 -3.54 23.70
C ILE A 127 10.92 -3.87 22.45
N VAL A 128 9.89 -3.07 22.17
CA VAL A 128 9.02 -3.23 20.99
C VAL A 128 9.72 -2.73 19.73
N SER A 129 10.42 -1.59 19.82
CA SER A 129 11.09 -0.94 18.69
C SER A 129 12.57 -0.74 19.00
N LEU A 130 13.42 -1.62 18.44
CA LEU A 130 14.87 -1.49 18.56
C LEU A 130 15.37 -0.15 18.03
N ASP A 131 14.75 0.37 16.96
CA ASP A 131 15.12 1.65 16.36
C ASP A 131 14.92 2.82 17.34
N GLN A 132 13.78 2.86 18.07
CA GLN A 132 13.54 3.90 19.08
C GLN A 132 14.49 3.78 20.28
N PHE A 133 14.77 2.55 20.71
CA PHE A 133 15.70 2.27 21.79
C PHE A 133 17.13 2.73 21.45
N PHE A 134 17.64 2.36 20.28
CA PHE A 134 18.97 2.79 19.82
C PHE A 134 19.03 4.29 19.48
N GLN A 135 17.93 4.91 19.01
CA GLN A 135 17.85 6.37 18.89
C GLN A 135 17.96 7.07 20.25
N THR A 136 17.32 6.53 21.29
CA THR A 136 17.43 7.05 22.66
C THR A 136 18.85 6.92 23.20
N ILE A 137 19.47 5.75 23.03
CA ILE A 137 20.88 5.51 23.37
C ILE A 137 21.77 6.52 22.64
N PHE A 138 21.61 6.67 21.34
CA PHE A 138 22.40 7.61 20.56
C PHE A 138 22.17 9.05 21.02
N ARG A 139 20.94 9.46 21.34
CA ARG A 139 20.65 10.83 21.79
C ARG A 139 21.39 11.17 23.09
N ILE A 140 21.41 10.27 24.07
CA ILE A 140 21.98 10.55 25.40
C ILE A 140 23.49 10.26 25.49
N LEU A 141 24.03 9.38 24.63
CA LEU A 141 25.46 9.03 24.62
C LEU A 141 26.32 10.18 24.09
N LYS A 142 27.35 10.55 24.86
CA LYS A 142 28.40 11.50 24.44
C LYS A 142 29.04 11.08 23.14
N LYS A 143 29.31 12.06 22.27
CA LYS A 143 29.99 11.86 20.99
C LYS A 143 31.51 11.92 21.17
N SER A 144 32.03 10.99 21.99
CA SER A 144 33.47 10.87 22.31
C SER A 144 33.98 9.48 21.99
N ASP A 145 35.29 9.38 21.69
CA ASP A 145 35.97 8.11 21.41
C ASP A 145 36.00 7.15 22.62
N ASP A 146 35.89 7.75 23.81
CA ASP A 146 35.84 7.03 25.09
C ASP A 146 34.44 6.50 25.42
N SER A 147 33.42 6.85 24.64
CA SER A 147 32.04 6.49 24.94
C SER A 147 31.68 5.11 24.38
N TRP A 148 30.98 4.32 25.19
CA TRP A 148 30.66 2.93 24.87
C TRP A 148 29.29 2.54 25.40
N VAL A 149 28.72 1.50 24.78
CA VAL A 149 27.40 0.95 25.16
C VAL A 149 27.55 -0.55 25.35
N PHE A 150 27.14 -1.08 26.49
CA PHE A 150 27.13 -2.51 26.77
C PHE A 150 25.68 -3.00 26.87
N ILE A 151 25.32 -3.95 26.01
CA ILE A 151 23.97 -4.51 25.96
C ILE A 151 24.06 -6.02 26.07
N THR A 152 23.18 -6.63 26.86
CA THR A 152 22.98 -8.08 26.87
C THR A 152 21.54 -8.44 26.54
N ALA A 153 21.36 -9.64 26.00
CA ALA A 153 20.10 -10.15 25.51
C ALA A 153 19.93 -11.63 25.85
N MET A 154 18.69 -12.04 26.05
CA MET A 154 18.28 -13.44 25.93
C MET A 154 18.53 -13.93 24.49
N HIS A 155 19.23 -15.06 24.32
CA HIS A 155 19.61 -15.54 22.99
C HIS A 155 18.41 -16.15 22.23
N PRO A 156 18.30 -15.95 20.89
CA PRO A 156 17.20 -16.47 20.06
C PRO A 156 16.89 -17.97 20.23
N ASN A 157 17.92 -18.79 20.48
CA ASN A 157 17.74 -20.22 20.74
C ASN A 157 16.80 -20.52 21.91
N MET A 158 16.74 -19.65 22.92
CA MET A 158 15.83 -19.85 24.03
C MET A 158 14.36 -19.62 23.62
N TYR A 159 14.09 -18.68 22.72
CA TYR A 159 12.75 -18.46 22.17
C TYR A 159 12.33 -19.62 21.27
N ARG A 160 13.24 -20.13 20.43
CA ARG A 160 13.04 -21.35 19.63
C ARG A 160 12.73 -22.58 20.48
N ALA A 161 13.26 -22.63 21.70
CA ALA A 161 12.94 -23.65 22.69
C ALA A 161 11.68 -23.35 23.53
N GLY A 162 10.87 -22.36 23.13
CA GLY A 162 9.62 -21.98 23.80
C GLY A 162 9.80 -21.27 25.15
N SER A 163 10.97 -20.72 25.44
CA SER A 163 11.23 -19.99 26.68
C SER A 163 10.96 -18.50 26.54
N GLN A 164 10.46 -17.91 27.63
CA GLN A 164 10.21 -16.48 27.77
C GLN A 164 10.55 -16.03 29.19
N ALA A 165 10.85 -14.74 29.37
CA ALA A 165 11.18 -14.15 30.65
C ALA A 165 9.99 -14.24 31.62
N GLY A 166 10.26 -14.70 32.85
CA GLY A 166 9.24 -14.86 33.87
C GLY A 166 9.69 -15.75 35.02
N PHE A 167 8.85 -15.79 36.06
CA PHE A 167 9.11 -16.50 37.31
C PHE A 167 7.94 -17.37 37.71
N VAL A 168 8.19 -18.28 38.65
CA VAL A 168 7.12 -19.08 39.27
C VAL A 168 6.73 -18.41 40.56
N ASP A 169 5.46 -18.01 40.66
CA ASP A 169 4.92 -17.41 41.87
C ASP A 169 4.86 -18.45 42.99
N ALA A 170 5.55 -18.19 44.10
CA ALA A 170 5.66 -19.11 45.22
C ALA A 170 4.32 -19.37 45.94
N THR A 171 3.36 -18.44 45.81
CA THR A 171 2.04 -18.51 46.44
C THR A 171 1.06 -19.33 45.59
N THR A 172 1.10 -19.16 44.27
CA THR A 172 0.15 -19.81 43.35
C THR A 172 0.72 -21.03 42.64
N GLY A 173 2.05 -21.19 42.63
CA GLY A 173 2.77 -22.23 41.88
C GLY A 173 2.72 -22.06 40.35
N GLN A 174 2.12 -20.98 39.85
CA GLN A 174 1.98 -20.72 38.41
C GLN A 174 3.13 -19.86 37.88
N LYS A 175 3.56 -20.13 36.64
CA LYS A 175 4.56 -19.31 35.95
C LYS A 175 3.91 -18.01 35.46
N GLN A 176 4.37 -16.88 35.96
CA GLN A 176 4.02 -15.56 35.47
C GLN A 176 5.09 -15.08 34.47
N CYS A 177 4.66 -14.56 33.33
CA CYS A 177 5.55 -14.10 32.27
C CYS A 177 5.17 -12.69 31.83
N GLY A 178 6.19 -11.85 31.65
CA GLY A 178 6.04 -10.54 31.02
C GLY A 178 5.96 -10.66 29.49
N VAL A 179 5.81 -9.53 28.81
CA VAL A 179 5.87 -9.49 27.35
C VAL A 179 7.33 -9.54 26.90
N SER A 180 7.69 -10.52 26.08
CA SER A 180 9.03 -10.64 25.48
C SER A 180 8.96 -10.72 23.96
N PHE A 181 9.99 -10.24 23.27
CA PHE A 181 10.15 -10.23 21.82
C PHE A 181 11.40 -11.03 21.42
N ASP A 182 11.28 -11.88 20.40
CA ASP A 182 12.40 -12.65 19.83
C ASP A 182 13.17 -11.78 18.83
N HIS A 183 14.06 -10.94 19.35
CA HIS A 183 14.96 -10.15 18.51
C HIS A 183 16.14 -11.00 18.07
N SER A 184 16.36 -11.13 16.76
CA SER A 184 17.56 -11.82 16.29
C SER A 184 18.81 -10.98 16.61
N ILE A 185 19.96 -11.66 16.75
CA ILE A 185 21.26 -11.00 16.92
C ILE A 185 21.51 -9.99 15.79
N GLN A 186 21.11 -10.33 14.56
CA GLN A 186 21.26 -9.46 13.41
C GLN A 186 20.41 -8.19 13.53
N ASP A 187 19.18 -8.29 14.03
CA ASP A 187 18.30 -7.13 14.21
C ASP A 187 18.87 -6.14 15.22
N ILE A 188 19.43 -6.64 16.33
CA ILE A 188 20.09 -5.82 17.37
C ILE A 188 21.29 -5.07 16.78
N VAL A 189 22.14 -5.77 16.02
CA VAL A 189 23.33 -5.18 15.41
C VAL A 189 22.95 -4.17 14.32
N GLN A 190 21.94 -4.47 13.49
CA GLN A 190 21.46 -3.57 12.45
C GLN A 190 20.83 -2.30 13.02
N ALA A 191 19.99 -2.43 14.07
CA ALA A 191 19.38 -1.26 14.73
C ALA A 191 20.44 -0.34 15.37
N ALA A 192 21.48 -0.92 15.96
CA ALA A 192 22.64 -0.16 16.45
C ALA A 192 23.41 0.54 15.31
N ALA A 193 23.63 -0.16 14.19
CA ALA A 193 24.35 0.38 13.05
C ALA A 193 23.64 1.59 12.41
N LYS A 194 22.30 1.63 12.40
CA LYS A 194 21.51 2.77 11.91
C LYS A 194 21.83 4.08 12.64
N VAL A 195 22.27 4.01 13.89
CA VAL A 195 22.67 5.17 14.70
C VAL A 195 24.19 5.32 14.82
N ASN A 196 24.96 4.73 13.91
CA ASN A 196 26.43 4.74 13.88
C ASN A 196 27.09 4.09 15.11
N LEU A 197 26.42 3.13 15.77
CA LEU A 197 27.03 2.28 16.78
C LEU A 197 27.51 0.99 16.14
N THR A 198 28.81 0.70 16.26
CA THR A 198 29.43 -0.51 15.74
C THR A 198 29.79 -1.46 16.87
N VAL A 199 29.57 -2.75 16.66
CA VAL A 199 29.97 -3.79 17.61
C VAL A 199 31.49 -3.89 17.60
N THR A 200 32.08 -3.78 18.78
CA THR A 200 33.53 -3.91 19.02
C THR A 200 33.88 -5.23 19.70
N LYS A 201 32.97 -5.76 20.53
CA LYS A 201 33.07 -7.10 21.12
C LYS A 201 31.69 -7.75 21.09
N TYR A 202 31.63 -9.00 20.69
CA TYR A 202 30.44 -9.84 20.69
C TYR A 202 30.76 -11.16 21.38
N LEU A 203 29.87 -11.62 22.26
CA LEU A 203 30.06 -12.86 23.01
C LEU A 203 28.73 -13.58 23.18
N GLU A 204 28.71 -14.87 22.86
CA GLU A 204 27.61 -15.78 23.19
C GLU A 204 28.04 -16.71 24.32
N LYS A 205 27.17 -16.89 25.32
CA LYS A 205 27.37 -17.85 26.41
C LYS A 205 26.23 -18.87 26.43
N GLY A 206 26.60 -20.11 26.72
CA GLY A 206 25.71 -21.27 26.71
C GLY A 206 26.05 -22.27 27.81
N VAL A 207 25.34 -23.40 27.82
CA VAL A 207 25.62 -24.51 28.74
C VAL A 207 26.37 -25.61 28.01
N ASN A 208 27.69 -25.57 28.04
CA ASN A 208 28.54 -26.42 27.19
C ASN A 208 28.47 -27.94 27.52
N ASN A 209 28.49 -28.32 28.80
CA ASN A 209 28.54 -29.72 29.24
C ASN A 209 27.80 -29.93 30.58
N GLU A 210 27.60 -31.19 31.00
CA GLU A 210 26.90 -31.52 32.25
C GLU A 210 27.58 -30.95 33.50
N GLU A 211 28.91 -30.86 33.50
CA GLU A 211 29.68 -30.27 34.59
C GLU A 211 29.37 -28.77 34.74
N HIS A 212 29.36 -28.03 33.61
CA HIS A 212 28.98 -26.62 33.57
C HIS A 212 27.51 -26.42 33.94
N ALA A 213 26.61 -27.33 33.54
CA ALA A 213 25.22 -27.30 33.97
C ALA A 213 25.08 -27.48 35.49
N ASN A 214 25.89 -28.35 36.11
CA ASN A 214 25.88 -28.53 37.57
C ASN A 214 26.40 -27.29 38.31
N GLN A 215 27.34 -26.54 37.73
CA GLN A 215 27.83 -25.27 38.28
C GLN A 215 26.77 -24.16 38.22
N LEU A 216 26.01 -24.07 37.11
CA LEU A 216 24.95 -23.06 36.91
C LEU A 216 23.63 -23.41 37.63
N GLY A 217 23.49 -24.63 38.14
CA GLY A 217 22.34 -25.10 38.91
C GLY A 217 21.33 -25.94 38.12
N SER A 218 20.35 -26.52 38.82
CA SER A 218 19.41 -27.51 38.25
C SER A 218 18.63 -27.01 37.02
N ARG A 219 18.37 -25.70 36.92
CA ARG A 219 17.69 -25.05 35.79
C ARG A 219 18.54 -25.02 34.50
N ALA A 220 19.86 -25.21 34.59
CA ALA A 220 20.77 -25.20 33.44
C ALA A 220 20.76 -26.50 32.62
N LYS A 221 20.41 -27.63 33.24
CA LYS A 221 20.44 -28.96 32.58
C LYS A 221 19.60 -29.05 31.30
N LYS A 222 18.53 -28.26 31.20
CA LYS A 222 17.67 -28.23 30.01
C LYS A 222 18.28 -27.50 28.80
N TRP A 223 19.42 -26.83 28.99
CA TRP A 223 20.06 -25.98 27.97
C TRP A 223 21.41 -26.54 27.49
N LEU A 224 21.71 -27.80 27.80
CA LEU A 224 22.95 -28.47 27.41
C LEU A 224 23.19 -28.36 25.90
N GLY A 225 24.37 -27.88 25.52
CA GLY A 225 24.81 -27.65 24.15
C GLY A 225 24.27 -26.37 23.49
N MET A 226 23.57 -25.48 24.22
CA MET A 226 22.88 -24.34 23.63
C MET A 226 23.41 -22.99 24.15
N ASN A 227 23.65 -22.04 23.23
CA ASN A 227 23.86 -20.64 23.56
C ASN A 227 22.53 -20.00 23.99
N ILE A 228 22.53 -19.40 25.18
CA ILE A 228 21.33 -18.86 25.82
C ILE A 228 21.46 -17.37 26.17
N HIS A 229 22.67 -16.82 26.12
CA HIS A 229 22.96 -15.41 26.41
C HIS A 229 23.81 -14.79 25.30
N ALA A 230 23.52 -13.54 24.93
CA ALA A 230 24.30 -12.76 23.98
C ALA A 230 24.70 -11.41 24.58
N SER A 231 25.95 -10.99 24.37
CA SER A 231 26.51 -9.74 24.88
C SER A 231 27.18 -8.94 23.78
N PHE A 232 26.97 -7.63 23.81
CA PHE A 232 27.47 -6.70 22.80
C PHE A 232 28.12 -5.50 23.47
N LEU A 233 29.31 -5.14 23.01
CA LEU A 233 29.96 -3.87 23.31
C LEU A 233 29.98 -3.00 22.05
N PHE A 234 29.28 -1.88 22.07
CA PHE A 234 29.25 -0.94 20.96
C PHE A 234 30.10 0.32 21.23
N LYS A 235 30.61 0.91 20.15
CA LYS A 235 31.22 2.23 20.12
C LYS A 235 30.71 3.05 18.94
N LEU A 236 30.82 4.37 19.03
CA LEU A 236 30.50 5.26 17.92
C LEU A 236 31.54 5.14 16.79
N GLN A 237 31.06 4.97 15.55
CA GLN A 237 31.92 4.98 14.38
C GLN A 237 32.38 6.40 14.06
N LYS A 238 33.70 6.62 13.91
CA LYS A 238 34.23 7.89 13.41
C LYS A 238 33.77 8.11 11.98
N ARG A 239 33.31 9.33 11.64
CA ARG A 239 33.21 9.78 10.25
C ARG A 239 34.63 9.84 9.67
N LEU A 240 35.09 8.73 9.12
CA LEU A 240 36.21 8.68 8.19
C LEU A 240 35.61 8.73 6.77
N THR A 241 36.15 9.64 5.98
CA THR A 241 35.91 9.83 4.55
C THR A 241 35.85 8.49 3.78
N ASP A 242 34.80 8.33 2.98
CA ASP A 242 34.65 7.40 1.85
C ASP A 242 35.55 6.15 1.86
N SER A 243 35.22 5.18 2.70
CA SER A 243 35.61 3.77 2.50
C SER A 243 34.65 2.86 3.28
N PRO A 244 34.12 1.79 2.67
CA PRO A 244 33.30 0.82 3.39
C PRO A 244 34.13 0.11 4.46
N PRO A 245 33.52 -0.35 5.56
CA PRO A 245 34.21 -1.12 6.59
C PRO A 245 34.77 -2.42 6.00
N PRO A 246 35.92 -2.93 6.49
CA PRO A 246 36.40 -4.23 6.09
C PRO A 246 35.38 -5.31 6.53
N PRO A 247 35.23 -6.41 5.77
CA PRO A 247 34.37 -7.51 6.16
C PRO A 247 34.87 -8.12 7.49
N TYR A 248 33.94 -8.34 8.42
CA TYR A 248 34.22 -8.91 9.73
C TYR A 248 34.59 -10.40 9.61
N THR A 249 35.71 -10.79 10.22
CA THR A 249 36.11 -12.20 10.39
C THR A 249 35.58 -12.71 11.73
N ILE A 250 34.74 -13.74 11.72
CA ILE A 250 34.29 -14.45 12.92
C ILE A 250 35.43 -15.38 13.33
N THR A 251 36.09 -15.12 14.46
CA THR A 251 37.02 -16.08 15.06
C THR A 251 36.28 -16.93 16.09
N ASP A 252 36.44 -18.25 16.01
CA ASP A 252 35.99 -19.17 17.04
C ASP A 252 36.82 -19.00 18.34
N GLN A 253 36.37 -19.65 19.43
CA GLN A 253 37.00 -19.57 20.75
C GLN A 253 38.43 -20.13 20.83
N ASN A 254 39.00 -20.63 19.72
CA ASN A 254 40.33 -21.23 19.67
C ASN A 254 41.33 -20.47 18.78
N GLY A 255 40.96 -19.33 18.19
CA GLY A 255 41.90 -18.43 17.51
C GLY A 255 42.50 -18.98 16.21
N ASN A 256 41.83 -19.92 15.53
CA ASN A 256 42.28 -20.40 14.22
C ASN A 256 41.67 -19.58 13.09
N ILE A 257 42.54 -19.15 12.18
CA ILE A 257 42.19 -18.49 10.91
C ILE A 257 41.81 -19.59 9.92
N ASP A 258 40.55 -19.64 9.51
CA ASP A 258 40.09 -20.57 8.49
C ASP A 258 40.70 -20.20 7.14
N ARG A 259 41.71 -20.98 6.71
CA ARG A 259 42.36 -20.85 5.40
C ARG A 259 41.67 -21.78 4.43
N ASN A 260 40.76 -21.24 3.63
CA ASN A 260 40.34 -21.85 2.37
C ASN A 260 40.14 -20.74 1.33
N GLU A 261 41.26 -20.19 0.84
CA GLU A 261 41.36 -19.67 -0.52
C GLU A 261 42.07 -20.74 -1.34
N ASP A 262 41.36 -21.34 -2.31
CA ASP A 262 41.86 -21.69 -3.65
C ASP A 262 40.79 -22.50 -4.39
N ASN A 263 39.89 -21.79 -5.06
CA ASN A 263 39.23 -22.18 -6.32
C ASN A 263 38.57 -20.91 -6.91
N ASN A 264 39.42 -20.02 -7.43
CA ASN A 264 38.99 -18.90 -8.26
C ASN A 264 38.76 -19.41 -9.68
N GLU A 265 37.51 -19.34 -10.13
CA GLU A 265 37.08 -18.77 -11.42
C GLU A 265 35.60 -19.12 -11.64
N SER A 266 34.67 -18.36 -11.02
CA SER A 266 33.26 -18.15 -11.45
C SER A 266 32.31 -17.61 -10.37
N SER A 267 32.74 -16.76 -9.43
CA SER A 267 31.81 -16.25 -8.39
C SER A 267 32.11 -14.82 -7.92
N ASP A 268 32.33 -13.91 -8.86
CA ASP A 268 32.45 -12.46 -8.61
C ASP A 268 31.07 -11.77 -8.40
N GLU A 269 30.03 -12.51 -8.01
CA GLU A 269 28.65 -12.01 -7.95
C GLU A 269 27.92 -12.11 -6.58
N SER A 270 28.52 -12.65 -5.51
CA SER A 270 27.75 -12.93 -4.27
C SER A 270 28.17 -12.21 -2.98
N THR A 271 28.95 -11.12 -3.05
CA THR A 271 29.30 -10.28 -1.88
C THR A 271 28.78 -8.84 -2.01
N LYS A 272 27.50 -8.67 -2.34
CA LYS A 272 26.74 -7.48 -1.96
C LYS A 272 25.88 -7.83 -0.76
N SER A 273 26.32 -7.40 0.42
CA SER A 273 25.41 -7.25 1.55
C SER A 273 24.30 -6.27 1.12
N ASP A 274 23.05 -6.69 1.18
CA ASP A 274 21.89 -5.85 0.90
C ASP A 274 21.74 -4.78 1.99
N SER A 275 22.59 -3.75 1.91
CA SER A 275 22.16 -2.40 2.27
C SER A 275 20.96 -2.08 1.38
N PHE A 276 19.74 -2.01 1.94
CA PHE A 276 18.57 -1.60 1.17
C PHE A 276 18.83 -0.20 0.61
N VAL A 277 19.14 -0.12 -0.69
CA VAL A 277 19.41 1.13 -1.38
C VAL A 277 18.09 1.89 -1.46
N ASN A 278 18.00 3.01 -0.72
CA ASN A 278 16.86 3.93 -0.85
C ASN A 278 16.74 4.39 -2.30
N LEU A 279 15.53 4.30 -2.88
CA LEU A 279 15.32 4.73 -4.25
C LEU A 279 15.44 6.25 -4.33
N SER A 280 16.22 6.73 -5.32
CA SER A 280 16.35 8.15 -5.57
C SER A 280 14.98 8.78 -5.92
N ILE A 281 14.82 10.07 -5.62
CA ILE A 281 13.59 10.82 -5.98
C ILE A 281 13.32 10.69 -7.49
N TRP A 282 14.38 10.69 -8.32
CA TRP A 282 14.27 10.48 -9.77
C TRP A 282 13.71 9.11 -10.13
N SER A 283 14.14 8.03 -9.46
CA SER A 283 13.61 6.69 -9.71
C SER A 283 12.13 6.60 -9.31
N LYS A 284 11.75 7.22 -8.19
CA LYS A 284 10.36 7.31 -7.71
C LYS A 284 9.47 8.07 -8.70
N LEU A 285 9.95 9.20 -9.22
CA LEU A 285 9.25 10.00 -10.24
C LEU A 285 9.18 9.28 -11.59
N ALA A 286 10.25 8.63 -12.03
CA ALA A 286 10.29 7.86 -13.27
C ALA A 286 9.25 6.72 -13.24
N TYR A 287 9.19 5.97 -12.15
CA TYR A 287 8.15 4.98 -11.89
C TYR A 287 6.73 5.58 -11.92
N ALA A 288 6.52 6.69 -11.20
CA ALA A 288 5.21 7.32 -11.11
C ALA A 288 4.73 7.95 -12.42
N SER A 289 5.65 8.36 -13.30
CA SER A 289 5.35 9.13 -14.52
C SER A 289 4.35 8.47 -15.46
N VAL A 290 4.38 7.14 -15.58
CA VAL A 290 3.47 6.36 -16.44
C VAL A 290 2.02 6.43 -15.95
N GLY A 291 1.78 6.66 -14.66
CA GLY A 291 0.43 6.81 -14.10
C GLY A 291 -0.32 8.04 -14.63
N LEU A 292 0.41 9.08 -15.05
CA LEU A 292 -0.16 10.34 -15.52
C LEU A 292 -0.91 10.19 -16.86
N PRO A 293 -0.29 9.74 -17.98
CA PRO A 293 -1.01 9.54 -19.23
C PRO A 293 -2.08 8.46 -19.13
N TYR A 294 -1.87 7.41 -18.32
CA TYR A 294 -2.88 6.39 -18.06
C TYR A 294 -4.17 6.98 -17.46
N SER A 295 -4.03 7.83 -16.43
CA SER A 295 -5.17 8.49 -15.80
C SER A 295 -5.83 9.52 -16.72
N MET A 296 -5.04 10.20 -17.56
CA MET A 296 -5.58 11.07 -18.60
C MET A 296 -6.43 10.29 -19.61
N GLN A 297 -5.94 9.17 -20.13
CA GLN A 297 -6.66 8.32 -21.08
C GLN A 297 -7.97 7.80 -20.48
N LEU A 298 -7.94 7.29 -19.25
CA LEU A 298 -9.15 6.82 -18.55
C LEU A 298 -10.18 7.92 -18.38
N SER A 299 -9.76 9.10 -17.93
CA SER A 299 -10.67 10.23 -17.71
C SER A 299 -11.26 10.75 -19.01
N ILE A 300 -10.44 10.93 -20.06
CA ILE A 300 -10.93 11.39 -21.37
C ILE A 300 -11.89 10.34 -21.97
N MET A 301 -11.56 9.05 -21.89
CA MET A 301 -12.48 7.99 -22.34
C MET A 301 -13.80 8.05 -21.55
N ALA A 302 -13.76 8.17 -20.22
CA ALA A 302 -14.96 8.15 -19.39
C ALA A 302 -15.95 9.28 -19.71
N PHE A 303 -15.44 10.48 -20.04
CA PHE A 303 -16.28 11.65 -20.30
C PHE A 303 -16.68 11.83 -21.77
N TYR A 304 -15.77 11.57 -22.71
CA TYR A 304 -15.92 12.04 -24.09
C TYR A 304 -16.20 10.93 -25.12
N ILE A 305 -15.90 9.65 -24.82
CA ILE A 305 -15.99 8.59 -25.84
C ILE A 305 -17.40 8.44 -26.41
N ASN A 306 -18.43 8.57 -25.56
CA ASN A 306 -19.82 8.43 -25.97
C ASN A 306 -20.25 9.56 -26.89
N TYR A 307 -19.95 10.80 -26.51
CA TYR A 307 -20.22 11.96 -27.35
C TYR A 307 -19.47 11.86 -28.68
N PHE A 308 -18.20 11.46 -28.66
CA PHE A 308 -17.43 11.29 -29.89
C PHE A 308 -18.04 10.20 -30.80
N LEU A 309 -18.33 9.01 -30.30
CA LEU A 309 -18.85 7.93 -31.14
C LEU A 309 -20.24 8.27 -31.71
N LEU A 310 -21.11 8.88 -30.91
CA LEU A 310 -22.48 9.23 -31.32
C LEU A 310 -22.54 10.50 -32.16
N ASP A 311 -22.00 11.63 -31.67
CA ASP A 311 -22.18 12.94 -32.29
C ASP A 311 -21.07 13.32 -33.27
N VAL A 312 -19.85 12.79 -33.16
CA VAL A 312 -18.72 13.12 -34.07
C VAL A 312 -18.54 12.03 -35.12
N ALA A 313 -18.37 10.78 -34.71
CA ALA A 313 -18.18 9.64 -35.59
C ALA A 313 -19.48 9.18 -36.29
N LYS A 314 -20.63 9.61 -35.75
CA LYS A 314 -21.97 9.31 -36.25
C LYS A 314 -22.28 7.80 -36.27
N VAL A 315 -21.81 7.09 -35.25
CA VAL A 315 -22.10 5.67 -35.02
C VAL A 315 -23.45 5.54 -34.32
N SER A 316 -24.31 4.62 -34.75
CA SER A 316 -25.61 4.40 -34.11
C SER A 316 -25.45 3.86 -32.68
N PRO A 317 -26.40 4.17 -31.76
CA PRO A 317 -26.33 3.71 -30.37
C PRO A 317 -26.23 2.19 -30.23
N ASN A 318 -26.88 1.43 -31.12
CA ASN A 318 -26.83 -0.03 -31.09
C ASN A 318 -25.41 -0.58 -31.34
N TYR A 319 -24.69 -0.01 -32.32
CA TYR A 319 -23.29 -0.35 -32.56
C TYR A 319 -22.40 0.13 -31.42
N ASN A 320 -22.64 1.32 -30.89
CA ASN A 320 -21.90 1.85 -29.76
C ASN A 320 -22.05 0.96 -28.50
N ALA A 321 -23.25 0.41 -28.27
CA ALA A 321 -23.51 -0.55 -27.20
C ALA A 321 -22.58 -1.77 -27.29
N VAL A 322 -22.48 -2.36 -28.48
CA VAL A 322 -21.64 -3.55 -28.73
C VAL A 322 -20.16 -3.19 -28.60
N ILE A 323 -19.73 -2.03 -29.11
CA ILE A 323 -18.34 -1.56 -29.01
C ILE A 323 -17.93 -1.46 -27.55
N LEU A 324 -18.66 -0.70 -26.73
CA LEU A 324 -18.29 -0.43 -25.34
C LEU A 324 -18.44 -1.65 -24.44
N PHE A 325 -19.49 -2.46 -24.65
CA PHE A 325 -19.69 -3.71 -23.91
C PHE A 325 -18.54 -4.69 -24.18
N THR A 326 -18.28 -5.00 -25.46
CA THR A 326 -17.33 -6.06 -25.85
C THR A 326 -15.92 -5.70 -25.41
N SER A 327 -15.49 -4.48 -25.66
CA SER A 327 -14.15 -4.01 -25.29
C SER A 327 -13.92 -3.98 -23.78
N ARG A 328 -14.94 -3.66 -22.98
CA ARG A 328 -14.85 -3.70 -21.51
C ARG A 328 -14.88 -5.14 -20.96
N VAL A 329 -15.60 -6.06 -21.62
CA VAL A 329 -15.51 -7.51 -21.30
C VAL A 329 -14.10 -8.03 -21.60
N ILE A 330 -13.52 -7.66 -22.75
CA ILE A 330 -12.15 -8.01 -23.10
C ILE A 330 -11.18 -7.51 -22.03
N ASP A 331 -11.29 -6.25 -21.58
CA ASP A 331 -10.49 -5.70 -20.47
C ASP A 331 -10.61 -6.51 -19.16
N GLY A 332 -11.79 -7.05 -18.87
CA GLY A 332 -12.01 -7.94 -17.73
C GLY A 332 -11.27 -9.27 -17.85
N LEU A 333 -11.23 -9.83 -19.06
CA LEU A 333 -10.58 -11.12 -19.34
C LEU A 333 -9.07 -11.00 -19.49
N THR A 334 -8.58 -9.91 -20.09
CA THR A 334 -7.15 -9.70 -20.32
C THR A 334 -6.37 -9.49 -19.03
N ASP A 335 -7.01 -9.05 -17.95
CA ASP A 335 -6.34 -8.80 -16.67
C ASP A 335 -5.76 -10.08 -16.04
N PRO A 336 -6.56 -11.15 -15.76
CA PRO A 336 -6.02 -12.42 -15.27
C PRO A 336 -5.08 -13.10 -16.26
N ILE A 337 -5.41 -13.05 -17.56
CA ILE A 337 -4.57 -13.64 -18.62
C ILE A 337 -3.19 -12.95 -18.64
N GLY A 338 -3.19 -11.62 -18.59
CA GLY A 338 -1.97 -10.82 -18.50
C GLY A 338 -1.17 -11.18 -17.26
N GLY A 339 -1.79 -11.19 -16.08
CA GLY A 339 -1.13 -11.60 -14.84
C GLY A 339 -0.44 -12.96 -14.93
N TYR A 340 -1.11 -13.95 -15.52
CA TYR A 340 -0.54 -15.27 -15.78
C TYR A 340 0.65 -15.20 -16.76
N LEU A 341 0.50 -14.50 -17.89
CA LEU A 341 1.59 -14.35 -18.88
C LEU A 341 2.81 -13.64 -18.29
N PHE A 342 2.64 -12.52 -17.58
CA PHE A 342 3.73 -11.75 -16.99
C PHE A 342 4.48 -12.53 -15.91
N SER A 343 3.81 -13.47 -15.25
CA SER A 343 4.47 -14.35 -14.27
C SER A 343 5.44 -15.34 -14.92
N ARG A 344 5.14 -15.78 -16.16
CA ARG A 344 5.82 -16.87 -16.87
C ARG A 344 6.96 -16.39 -17.77
N PHE A 345 6.84 -15.19 -18.32
CA PHE A 345 7.85 -14.62 -19.21
C PHE A 345 8.79 -13.68 -18.45
N SER A 346 10.08 -13.97 -18.48
CA SER A 346 11.16 -13.09 -18.03
C SER A 346 11.99 -12.65 -19.23
N PHE A 347 12.44 -11.39 -19.23
CA PHE A 347 13.35 -10.87 -20.24
C PHE A 347 14.69 -10.49 -19.60
N ARG A 348 15.73 -10.36 -20.43
CA ARG A 348 17.08 -9.96 -19.99
C ARG A 348 17.16 -8.55 -19.38
N TRP A 349 16.14 -7.72 -19.57
CA TRP A 349 16.09 -6.32 -19.11
C TRP A 349 15.17 -6.11 -17.89
N GLY A 350 14.68 -7.19 -17.28
CA GLY A 350 13.69 -7.18 -16.21
C GLY A 350 12.47 -8.02 -16.57
N LYS A 351 11.66 -8.34 -15.57
CA LYS A 351 10.41 -9.08 -15.72
C LYS A 351 9.26 -8.16 -16.14
N MET A 352 9.15 -6.96 -15.57
CA MET A 352 7.97 -6.09 -15.74
C MET A 352 8.20 -4.90 -16.69
N ARG A 353 9.37 -4.26 -16.66
CA ARG A 353 9.72 -3.08 -17.49
C ARG A 353 9.56 -3.31 -19.00
N PRO A 354 9.98 -4.45 -19.57
CA PRO A 354 9.86 -4.66 -21.02
C PRO A 354 8.41 -4.71 -21.50
N TRP A 355 7.49 -5.27 -20.70
CA TRP A 355 6.07 -5.26 -21.03
C TRP A 355 5.53 -3.84 -21.16
N ILE A 356 5.85 -2.97 -20.20
CA ILE A 356 5.45 -1.55 -20.22
C ILE A 356 6.03 -0.86 -21.46
N PHE A 357 7.32 -1.08 -21.73
CA PHE A 357 8.04 -0.44 -22.83
C PHE A 357 7.47 -0.83 -24.21
N PHE A 358 7.21 -2.12 -24.44
CA PHE A 358 6.67 -2.60 -25.72
C PHE A 358 5.16 -2.37 -25.87
N ALA A 359 4.39 -2.39 -24.78
CA ALA A 359 2.95 -2.13 -24.83
C ALA A 359 2.64 -0.64 -25.07
N SER A 360 3.44 0.28 -24.53
CA SER A 360 3.12 1.72 -24.56
C SER A 360 3.02 2.33 -25.98
N PRO A 361 3.88 1.99 -26.96
CA PRO A 361 3.68 2.40 -28.35
C PRO A 361 2.38 1.85 -28.96
N LEU A 362 2.00 0.61 -28.62
CA LEU A 362 0.75 0.00 -29.11
C LEU A 362 -0.48 0.68 -28.49
N VAL A 363 -0.42 1.02 -27.20
CA VAL A 363 -1.41 1.86 -26.53
C VAL A 363 -1.52 3.22 -27.23
N ALA A 364 -0.39 3.88 -27.50
CA ALA A 364 -0.37 5.19 -28.16
C ALA A 364 -1.03 5.15 -29.56
N ILE A 365 -0.71 4.14 -30.36
CA ILE A 365 -1.29 3.94 -31.71
C ILE A 365 -2.79 3.66 -31.61
N CYS A 366 -3.21 2.74 -30.75
CA CYS A 366 -4.63 2.39 -30.62
C CYS A 366 -5.43 3.57 -30.04
N TYR A 367 -4.90 4.27 -29.05
CA TYR A 367 -5.54 5.44 -28.46
C TYR A 367 -5.73 6.54 -29.50
N PHE A 368 -4.68 6.89 -30.25
CA PHE A 368 -4.81 7.85 -31.36
C PHE A 368 -5.83 7.38 -32.40
N GLY A 369 -5.79 6.10 -32.77
CA GLY A 369 -6.72 5.50 -33.75
C GLY A 369 -8.19 5.57 -33.33
N VAL A 370 -8.50 5.42 -32.04
CA VAL A 370 -9.89 5.55 -31.52
C VAL A 370 -10.47 6.95 -31.80
N TRP A 371 -9.64 7.98 -31.86
CA TRP A 371 -10.07 9.36 -32.11
C TRP A 371 -9.99 9.77 -33.59
N CYS A 372 -9.52 8.90 -34.46
CA CYS A 372 -9.53 9.12 -35.90
C CYS A 372 -10.95 8.97 -36.47
N LEU A 373 -11.25 9.73 -37.51
CA LEU A 373 -12.53 9.68 -38.23
C LEU A 373 -12.34 9.01 -39.60
N PRO A 374 -12.49 7.68 -39.72
CA PRO A 374 -12.35 7.00 -41.00
C PRO A 374 -13.57 7.23 -41.90
N ASN A 375 -13.31 7.40 -43.20
CA ASN A 375 -14.34 7.50 -44.23
C ASN A 375 -14.84 6.10 -44.65
N PHE A 376 -15.39 5.34 -43.69
CA PHE A 376 -15.99 4.03 -43.93
C PHE A 376 -17.52 4.09 -43.89
N SER A 377 -18.16 3.06 -44.46
CA SER A 377 -19.59 2.81 -44.26
C SER A 377 -19.91 2.64 -42.76
N GLU A 378 -21.18 2.73 -42.38
CA GLU A 378 -21.57 2.59 -40.96
C GLU A 378 -21.09 1.27 -40.35
N GLY A 379 -21.23 0.15 -41.08
CA GLY A 379 -20.69 -1.16 -40.67
C GLY A 379 -19.16 -1.20 -40.62
N GLY A 380 -18.48 -0.49 -41.52
CA GLY A 380 -17.02 -0.37 -41.49
C GLY A 380 -16.51 0.46 -40.30
N LYS A 381 -17.21 1.54 -39.94
CA LYS A 381 -16.94 2.32 -38.71
C LYS A 381 -17.15 1.46 -37.47
N PHE A 382 -18.24 0.68 -37.42
CA PHE A 382 -18.49 -0.27 -36.34
C PHE A 382 -17.33 -1.25 -36.16
N ALA A 383 -16.92 -1.93 -37.23
CA ALA A 383 -15.80 -2.88 -37.17
C ALA A 383 -14.48 -2.21 -36.75
N TYR A 384 -14.21 -1.01 -37.28
CA TYR A 384 -13.02 -0.22 -36.95
C TYR A 384 -12.94 0.14 -35.46
N TYR A 385 -13.99 0.77 -34.91
CA TYR A 385 -14.01 1.19 -33.52
C TYR A 385 -14.08 -0.01 -32.56
N LEU A 386 -14.79 -1.09 -32.92
CA LEU A 386 -14.80 -2.32 -32.13
C LEU A 386 -13.40 -2.90 -32.00
N ALA A 387 -12.66 -3.02 -33.11
CA ALA A 387 -11.31 -3.56 -33.12
C ALA A 387 -10.34 -2.67 -32.33
N LEU A 388 -10.27 -1.38 -32.65
CA LEU A 388 -9.31 -0.47 -32.02
C LEU A 388 -9.58 -0.24 -30.54
N HIS A 389 -10.85 -0.09 -30.14
CA HIS A 389 -11.17 0.09 -28.73
C HIS A 389 -10.87 -1.18 -27.93
N SER A 390 -11.15 -2.37 -28.47
CA SER A 390 -10.80 -3.64 -27.82
C SER A 390 -9.29 -3.86 -27.70
N LEU A 391 -8.53 -3.54 -28.75
CA LEU A 391 -7.06 -3.58 -28.74
C LEU A 391 -6.48 -2.57 -27.75
N LEU A 392 -7.04 -1.36 -27.69
CA LEU A 392 -6.63 -0.32 -26.74
C LEU A 392 -6.71 -0.84 -25.31
N TRP A 393 -7.86 -1.41 -24.90
CA TRP A 393 -8.01 -1.96 -23.55
C TRP A 393 -7.02 -3.11 -23.28
N THR A 394 -6.83 -4.00 -24.25
CA THR A 394 -5.87 -5.11 -24.14
C THR A 394 -4.45 -4.62 -23.90
N PHE A 395 -3.98 -3.63 -24.67
CA PHE A 395 -2.63 -3.09 -24.50
C PHE A 395 -2.51 -2.19 -23.26
N MET A 396 -3.59 -1.52 -22.87
CA MET A 396 -3.66 -0.77 -21.60
C MET A 396 -3.47 -1.72 -20.42
N THR A 397 -4.11 -2.89 -20.41
CA THR A 397 -3.85 -3.95 -19.42
C THR A 397 -2.38 -4.38 -19.41
N ALA A 398 -1.81 -4.61 -20.60
CA ALA A 398 -0.41 -5.05 -20.76
C ALA A 398 0.63 -4.02 -20.28
N SER A 399 0.26 -2.75 -20.17
CA SER A 399 1.09 -1.72 -19.55
C SER A 399 0.76 -1.52 -18.06
N ARG A 400 -0.53 -1.48 -17.71
CA ARG A 400 -1.01 -1.15 -16.36
C ARG A 400 -0.67 -2.20 -15.32
N ILE A 401 -0.93 -3.47 -15.59
CA ILE A 401 -0.69 -4.52 -14.59
C ILE A 401 0.80 -4.60 -14.24
N PRO A 402 1.73 -4.69 -15.22
CA PRO A 402 3.16 -4.64 -14.92
C PRO A 402 3.56 -3.35 -14.21
N HIS A 403 3.00 -2.19 -14.58
CA HIS A 403 3.25 -0.93 -13.86
C HIS A 403 2.87 -1.01 -12.38
N THR A 404 1.71 -1.58 -12.04
CA THR A 404 1.32 -1.75 -10.64
C THR A 404 2.15 -2.78 -9.89
N ALA A 405 2.53 -3.88 -10.54
CA ALA A 405 3.32 -4.94 -9.95
C ALA A 405 4.78 -4.53 -9.72
N LEU A 406 5.29 -3.62 -10.56
CA LEU A 406 6.67 -3.15 -10.55
C LEU A 406 7.09 -2.59 -9.18
N THR A 407 6.18 -2.07 -8.34
CA THR A 407 6.53 -1.64 -6.96
C THR A 407 7.24 -2.72 -6.15
N VAL A 408 6.83 -3.98 -6.31
CA VAL A 408 7.39 -5.13 -5.58
C VAL A 408 8.74 -5.55 -6.16
N TYR A 409 8.96 -5.27 -7.45
CA TYR A 409 10.21 -5.57 -8.16
C TYR A 409 11.23 -4.42 -8.13
N LEU A 410 10.89 -3.24 -7.60
CA LEU A 410 11.83 -2.12 -7.49
C LEU A 410 12.56 -2.08 -6.14
N THR A 411 11.91 -2.57 -5.08
CA THR A 411 12.47 -2.55 -3.72
C THR A 411 11.83 -3.61 -2.86
N LEU A 412 12.62 -4.14 -1.92
CA LEU A 412 12.19 -5.08 -0.89
C LEU A 412 11.71 -4.36 0.38
N ASP A 413 12.09 -3.09 0.57
CA ASP A 413 11.66 -2.30 1.73
C ASP A 413 10.21 -1.81 1.59
N GLN A 414 9.40 -2.12 2.60
CA GLN A 414 8.00 -1.72 2.66
C GLN A 414 7.82 -0.19 2.70
N ASN A 415 8.69 0.55 3.39
CA ASN A 415 8.61 2.01 3.45
C ASN A 415 8.84 2.64 2.07
N GLU A 416 9.81 2.12 1.31
CA GLU A 416 10.07 2.56 -0.07
C GLU A 416 8.92 2.17 -1.03
N ARG A 417 8.26 1.02 -0.84
CA ARG A 417 7.02 0.66 -1.59
C ARG A 417 5.87 1.63 -1.30
N ASP A 418 5.71 2.04 -0.05
CA ASP A 418 4.71 3.01 0.36
C ASP A 418 5.00 4.38 -0.25
N GLN A 419 6.27 4.79 -0.30
CA GLN A 419 6.71 6.00 -1.00
C GLN A 419 6.38 5.92 -2.50
N LEU A 420 6.77 4.85 -3.20
CA LEU A 420 6.44 4.65 -4.62
C LEU A 420 4.93 4.75 -4.89
N THR A 421 4.13 4.16 -4.02
CA THR A 421 2.66 4.21 -4.11
C THR A 421 2.12 5.63 -3.94
N LYS A 422 2.67 6.42 -3.00
CA LYS A 422 2.32 7.84 -2.82
C LYS A 422 2.63 8.66 -4.08
N TYR A 423 3.85 8.54 -4.61
CA TYR A 423 4.27 9.26 -5.82
C TYR A 423 3.39 8.89 -7.03
N ARG A 424 3.11 7.59 -7.24
CA ARG A 424 2.20 7.13 -8.30
C ARG A 424 0.81 7.75 -8.14
N THR A 425 0.21 7.64 -6.95
CA THR A 425 -1.15 8.13 -6.71
C THR A 425 -1.25 9.64 -6.92
N LEU A 426 -0.20 10.40 -6.55
CA LEU A 426 -0.12 11.84 -6.78
C LEU A 426 -0.09 12.19 -8.28
N LEU A 427 0.69 11.46 -9.10
CA LEU A 427 0.73 11.71 -10.54
C LEU A 427 -0.52 11.21 -11.27
N GLU A 428 -1.14 10.12 -10.82
CA GLU A 428 -2.45 9.66 -11.33
C GLU A 428 -3.53 10.74 -11.07
N ALA A 429 -3.57 11.28 -9.85
CA ALA A 429 -4.44 12.41 -9.47
C ALA A 429 -4.20 13.66 -10.33
N GLY A 430 -2.92 14.02 -10.56
CA GLY A 430 -2.56 15.11 -11.47
C GLY A 430 -3.00 14.87 -12.91
N GLY A 431 -2.91 13.63 -13.40
CA GLY A 431 -3.39 13.21 -14.71
C GLY A 431 -4.90 13.39 -14.89
N LEU A 432 -5.70 13.06 -13.87
CA LEU A 432 -7.15 13.30 -13.89
C LEU A 432 -7.49 14.80 -14.08
N LEU A 433 -6.81 15.68 -13.35
CA LEU A 433 -7.01 17.14 -13.46
C LEU A 433 -6.57 17.67 -14.83
N LEU A 434 -5.36 17.28 -15.26
CA LEU A 434 -4.82 17.69 -16.55
C LEU A 434 -5.71 17.22 -17.69
N SER A 435 -6.30 16.03 -17.60
CA SER A 435 -7.17 15.48 -18.65
C SER A 435 -8.27 16.45 -19.10
N ILE A 436 -9.01 17.05 -18.17
CA ILE A 436 -10.13 17.94 -18.48
C ILE A 436 -9.61 19.29 -18.99
N VAL A 437 -8.67 19.89 -18.27
CA VAL A 437 -8.14 21.23 -18.59
C VAL A 437 -7.46 21.20 -19.96
N PHE A 438 -6.61 20.21 -20.18
CA PHE A 438 -5.86 20.03 -21.42
C PHE A 438 -6.77 19.66 -22.59
N HIS A 439 -7.58 18.59 -22.44
CA HIS A 439 -8.41 18.11 -23.54
C HIS A 439 -9.45 19.15 -23.93
N SER A 440 -10.18 19.72 -22.96
CA SER A 440 -11.16 20.76 -23.25
C SER A 440 -10.52 22.06 -23.76
N GLY A 441 -9.35 22.44 -23.24
CA GLY A 441 -8.60 23.58 -23.74
C GLY A 441 -8.33 23.46 -25.24
N ILE A 442 -7.85 22.29 -25.68
CA ILE A 442 -7.69 21.99 -27.11
C ILE A 442 -9.03 22.09 -27.84
N MET A 443 -10.11 21.51 -27.31
CA MET A 443 -11.43 21.61 -27.94
C MET A 443 -11.93 23.05 -28.13
N THR A 444 -11.51 24.00 -27.28
CA THR A 444 -11.89 25.41 -27.44
C THR A 444 -11.07 26.16 -28.50
N LEU A 445 -9.85 25.69 -28.81
CA LEU A 445 -9.00 26.30 -29.84
C LEU A 445 -9.51 26.01 -31.25
N PHE A 446 -10.15 24.86 -31.44
CA PHE A 446 -10.83 24.51 -32.68
C PHE A 446 -12.28 25.01 -32.60
N LYS A 447 -12.57 26.16 -33.24
CA LYS A 447 -13.93 26.71 -33.28
C LYS A 447 -14.89 25.65 -33.84
N VAL A 448 -15.93 25.35 -33.08
CA VAL A 448 -17.04 24.49 -33.50
C VAL A 448 -18.12 25.40 -34.08
N PRO A 449 -18.34 25.45 -35.40
CA PRO A 449 -19.52 26.11 -35.93
C PRO A 449 -20.74 25.30 -35.49
N LYS A 450 -21.71 25.98 -34.86
CA LYS A 450 -23.09 25.51 -34.90
C LYS A 450 -23.53 25.63 -36.36
N GLU A 451 -24.33 24.69 -36.84
CA GLU A 451 -25.02 24.72 -38.15
C GLU A 451 -24.37 23.88 -39.26
N LEU A 452 -24.48 22.55 -39.12
CA LEU A 452 -24.76 21.69 -40.28
C LEU A 452 -25.36 20.35 -39.81
N CYS A 453 -26.59 20.36 -39.29
CA CYS A 453 -27.38 19.12 -39.25
C CYS A 453 -28.75 19.33 -39.89
N SER A 454 -29.23 18.27 -40.53
CA SER A 454 -30.61 18.14 -40.99
C SER A 454 -31.59 18.28 -39.81
N HIS A 455 -32.64 19.10 -39.99
CA HIS A 455 -33.77 19.15 -39.07
C HIS A 455 -34.55 17.83 -39.19
N CYS A 456 -34.61 17.06 -38.11
CA CYS A 456 -35.31 15.78 -38.08
C CYS A 456 -36.76 15.94 -37.58
N GLU A 457 -37.48 16.92 -38.13
CA GLU A 457 -38.93 16.92 -38.06
C GLU A 457 -39.50 16.18 -39.28
N ASN A 458 -40.73 15.69 -39.19
CA ASN A 458 -41.43 15.08 -40.32
C ASN A 458 -41.53 16.11 -41.44
N SER A 459 -40.63 16.03 -42.42
CA SER A 459 -40.61 16.96 -43.54
C SER A 459 -41.95 16.90 -44.25
N THR A 460 -42.63 18.04 -44.29
CA THR A 460 -43.74 18.20 -45.22
C THR A 460 -43.17 18.10 -46.63
N VAL A 461 -44.01 17.78 -47.63
CA VAL A 461 -43.57 17.73 -49.04
C VAL A 461 -42.89 19.04 -49.48
N ILE A 462 -43.22 20.16 -48.81
CA ILE A 462 -42.63 21.48 -49.01
C ILE A 462 -41.19 21.55 -48.47
N ASP A 463 -40.92 20.95 -47.30
CA ASP A 463 -39.57 20.89 -46.72
C ASP A 463 -38.64 19.98 -47.54
N GLN A 464 -39.16 18.88 -48.10
CA GLN A 464 -38.40 18.03 -49.03
C GLN A 464 -38.04 18.74 -50.34
N LEU A 465 -38.94 19.60 -50.84
CA LEU A 465 -38.68 20.43 -52.02
C LEU A 465 -37.63 21.50 -51.70
N ASN A 466 -37.71 22.13 -50.53
CA ASN A 466 -36.74 23.14 -50.08
C ASN A 466 -35.37 22.51 -49.82
N ASP A 467 -35.29 21.32 -49.23
CA ASP A 467 -34.04 20.59 -49.04
C ASP A 467 -33.40 20.22 -50.39
N SER A 468 -34.21 19.77 -51.37
CA SER A 468 -33.71 19.48 -52.72
C SER A 468 -33.20 20.72 -53.46
N ILE A 469 -33.85 21.87 -53.26
CA ILE A 469 -33.42 23.16 -53.83
C ILE A 469 -32.17 23.67 -53.12
N THR A 470 -32.07 23.51 -51.80
CA THR A 470 -30.91 23.90 -51.00
C THR A 470 -29.70 23.03 -51.33
N GLU A 471 -29.89 21.73 -51.51
CA GLU A 471 -28.85 20.78 -51.96
C GLU A 471 -28.39 21.08 -53.41
N PHE A 472 -29.28 21.56 -54.28
CA PHE A 472 -28.92 22.02 -55.63
C PHE A 472 -28.16 23.35 -55.63
N ILE A 473 -28.48 24.27 -54.70
CA ILE A 473 -27.80 25.55 -54.52
C ILE A 473 -26.42 25.34 -53.86
N GLU A 474 -26.31 24.47 -52.86
CA GLU A 474 -25.05 24.13 -52.18
C GLU A 474 -24.07 23.39 -53.09
N ASN A 475 -24.54 22.53 -53.99
CA ASN A 475 -23.67 21.93 -55.02
C ASN A 475 -23.06 22.97 -56.00
N SER A 476 -23.58 24.20 -56.02
CA SER A 476 -23.06 25.31 -56.84
C SER A 476 -22.10 26.25 -56.09
N THR A 477 -21.95 26.11 -54.77
CA THR A 477 -20.98 26.83 -53.94
C THR A 477 -20.20 25.84 -53.11
N THR A 478 -18.93 25.60 -53.45
CA THR A 478 -17.99 24.74 -52.71
C THR A 478 -17.84 25.16 -51.24
N ALA A 479 -18.74 24.69 -50.39
CA ALA A 479 -18.67 24.75 -48.94
C ALA A 479 -19.18 23.42 -48.39
N THR A 480 -18.74 23.09 -47.16
CA THR A 480 -19.14 21.93 -46.33
C THR A 480 -18.42 20.58 -46.51
N THR A 481 -17.08 20.57 -46.42
CA THR A 481 -16.32 19.46 -45.82
C THR A 481 -15.44 19.90 -44.63
N THR A 482 -15.53 21.15 -44.21
CA THR A 482 -14.57 21.79 -43.29
C THR A 482 -14.92 21.63 -41.80
N ASP A 483 -16.18 21.42 -41.43
CA ASP A 483 -16.62 21.65 -40.04
C ASP A 483 -16.59 20.42 -39.12
N SER A 484 -16.96 19.23 -39.62
CA SER A 484 -16.73 17.97 -38.88
C SER A 484 -15.25 17.63 -38.77
N ALA A 485 -14.46 18.04 -39.78
CA ALA A 485 -13.01 17.93 -39.79
C ALA A 485 -12.33 18.77 -38.69
N ASN A 486 -12.91 19.92 -38.31
CA ASN A 486 -12.37 20.79 -37.26
C ASN A 486 -12.52 20.19 -35.86
N VAL A 487 -13.67 19.57 -35.55
CA VAL A 487 -13.91 18.92 -34.25
C VAL A 487 -13.13 17.62 -34.13
N ALA A 488 -13.17 16.77 -35.16
CA ALA A 488 -12.38 15.54 -35.19
C ALA A 488 -10.88 15.83 -35.10
N GLY A 489 -10.40 16.89 -35.78
CA GLY A 489 -9.02 17.37 -35.68
C GLY A 489 -8.61 17.77 -34.27
N ALA A 490 -9.53 18.33 -33.47
CA ALA A 490 -9.28 18.65 -32.06
C ALA A 490 -9.07 17.38 -31.20
N TYR A 491 -9.95 16.37 -31.37
CA TYR A 491 -9.81 15.07 -30.69
C TYR A 491 -8.50 14.38 -31.08
N MET A 492 -8.16 14.36 -32.37
CA MET A 492 -6.91 13.79 -32.87
C MET A 492 -5.69 14.54 -32.33
N THR A 493 -5.71 15.87 -32.27
CA THR A 493 -4.60 16.67 -31.72
C THR A 493 -4.38 16.37 -30.24
N SER A 494 -5.47 16.35 -29.45
CA SER A 494 -5.38 15.99 -28.03
C SER A 494 -4.89 14.55 -27.84
N ALA A 495 -5.41 13.62 -28.64
CA ALA A 495 -5.02 12.22 -28.60
C ALA A 495 -3.54 12.02 -28.96
N GLY A 496 -3.03 12.74 -29.95
CA GLY A 496 -1.63 12.71 -30.36
C GLY A 496 -0.68 13.14 -29.25
N ILE A 497 -1.03 14.20 -28.51
CA ILE A 497 -0.21 14.67 -27.39
C ILE A 497 -0.20 13.66 -26.23
N VAL A 498 -1.35 13.09 -25.89
CA VAL A 498 -1.43 12.03 -24.85
C VAL A 498 -0.70 10.76 -25.30
N ALA A 499 -0.75 10.42 -26.59
CA ALA A 499 -0.02 9.29 -27.17
C ALA A 499 1.51 9.49 -27.08
N ILE A 500 2.01 10.69 -27.40
CA ILE A 500 3.43 11.05 -27.24
C ILE A 500 3.82 10.96 -25.75
N LEU A 501 2.99 11.49 -24.85
CA LEU A 501 3.24 11.46 -23.42
C LEU A 501 3.31 10.03 -22.88
N CYS A 502 2.47 9.12 -23.38
CA CYS A 502 2.51 7.70 -23.06
C CYS A 502 3.85 7.06 -23.45
N ILE A 503 4.36 7.33 -24.65
CA ILE A 503 5.65 6.82 -25.11
C ILE A 503 6.80 7.42 -24.29
N VAL A 504 6.81 8.73 -24.08
CA VAL A 504 7.87 9.44 -23.34
C VAL A 504 7.97 8.94 -21.90
N THR A 505 6.85 8.83 -21.19
CA THR A 505 6.84 8.34 -19.81
C THR A 505 7.25 6.86 -19.70
N ALA A 506 6.87 6.03 -20.68
CA ALA A 506 7.32 4.64 -20.74
C ALA A 506 8.83 4.51 -20.96
N VAL A 507 9.41 5.37 -21.82
CA VAL A 507 10.87 5.47 -22.02
C VAL A 507 11.56 5.93 -20.73
N ILE A 508 11.04 6.97 -20.08
CA ILE A 508 11.57 7.48 -18.79
C ILE A 508 11.52 6.39 -17.72
N LEU A 509 10.42 5.65 -17.60
CA LEU A 509 10.33 4.53 -16.66
C LEU A 509 11.34 3.45 -17.04
N PHE A 510 11.41 3.06 -18.31
CA PHE A 510 12.30 2.00 -18.75
C PHE A 510 13.76 2.33 -18.42
N PHE A 511 14.26 3.54 -18.69
CA PHE A 511 15.65 3.88 -18.36
C PHE A 511 15.88 4.36 -16.93
N GLY A 512 14.85 4.87 -16.26
CA GLY A 512 14.94 5.54 -14.96
C GLY A 512 14.83 4.62 -13.74
N VAL A 513 14.42 3.37 -13.91
CA VAL A 513 14.32 2.40 -12.82
C VAL A 513 15.02 1.09 -13.17
N ARG A 514 15.46 0.33 -12.16
CA ARG A 514 16.02 -1.01 -12.34
C ARG A 514 15.26 -1.99 -11.46
N GLU A 515 14.96 -3.16 -12.02
CA GLU A 515 14.30 -4.23 -11.28
C GLU A 515 15.31 -5.01 -10.45
N VAL A 516 14.93 -5.27 -9.20
CA VAL A 516 15.56 -6.24 -8.31
C VAL A 516 14.82 -7.56 -8.53
N VAL A 517 15.55 -8.57 -9.01
CA VAL A 517 14.98 -9.90 -9.24
C VAL A 517 14.90 -10.58 -7.89
N ASP A 518 13.69 -10.86 -7.44
CA ASP A 518 13.49 -11.80 -6.34
C ASP A 518 12.39 -12.79 -6.68
N VAL A 519 12.63 -14.06 -6.36
CA VAL A 519 11.76 -15.19 -6.67
C VAL A 519 11.06 -15.57 -5.38
N ILE A 520 9.97 -14.88 -5.05
CA ILE A 520 9.08 -15.34 -3.99
C ILE A 520 8.21 -16.46 -4.57
N PRO A 521 8.29 -17.70 -4.06
CA PRO A 521 7.35 -18.75 -4.43
C PRO A 521 5.95 -18.33 -3.94
N THR A 522 4.97 -18.31 -4.84
CA THR A 522 3.58 -18.11 -4.45
C THR A 522 3.05 -19.41 -3.85
N SER A 523 2.40 -19.32 -2.70
CA SER A 523 1.87 -20.49 -1.99
C SER A 523 0.81 -21.21 -2.82
N GLU A 524 0.97 -22.53 -2.92
CA GLU A 524 0.06 -23.41 -3.64
C GLU A 524 -1.28 -23.51 -2.90
N THR A 525 -2.26 -22.73 -3.33
CA THR A 525 -3.65 -23.14 -3.16
C THR A 525 -4.31 -23.20 -4.53
N SER A 526 -5.12 -24.23 -4.75
CA SER A 526 -5.90 -24.33 -5.98
C SER A 526 -6.85 -23.13 -6.08
N PHE A 527 -6.61 -22.25 -7.06
CA PHE A 527 -7.34 -21.00 -7.29
C PHE A 527 -8.86 -21.20 -7.28
N LEU A 528 -9.35 -22.29 -7.89
CA LEU A 528 -10.77 -22.66 -7.96
C LEU A 528 -11.40 -22.90 -6.58
N HIS A 529 -10.64 -23.52 -5.67
CA HIS A 529 -11.12 -23.79 -4.31
C HIS A 529 -11.22 -22.49 -3.50
N GLY A 530 -10.20 -21.64 -3.54
CA GLY A 530 -10.23 -20.32 -2.91
C GLY A 530 -11.34 -19.42 -3.46
N PHE A 531 -11.55 -19.45 -4.77
CA PHE A 531 -12.62 -18.71 -5.45
C PHE A 531 -14.02 -19.12 -4.96
N LYS A 532 -14.27 -20.43 -4.81
CA LYS A 532 -15.55 -20.95 -4.31
C LYS A 532 -15.82 -20.54 -2.86
N MET A 533 -14.80 -20.54 -2.00
CA MET A 533 -14.95 -20.13 -0.60
C MET A 533 -15.33 -18.65 -0.48
N ILE A 534 -14.69 -17.79 -1.27
CA ILE A 534 -14.94 -16.33 -1.26
C ILE A 534 -16.36 -16.00 -1.73
N LEU A 535 -16.88 -16.73 -2.73
CA LEU A 535 -18.26 -16.60 -3.20
C LEU A 535 -19.33 -16.97 -2.16
N GLN A 536 -18.95 -17.61 -1.05
CA GLN A 536 -19.88 -17.95 0.03
C GLN A 536 -19.79 -16.94 1.20
N TYR A 537 -18.78 -16.08 1.19
CA TYR A 537 -18.52 -15.14 2.28
C TYR A 537 -19.33 -13.85 2.11
N LYS A 538 -20.45 -13.77 2.84
CA LYS A 538 -21.44 -12.68 2.73
C LYS A 538 -20.88 -11.26 2.92
N PRO A 539 -20.03 -10.96 3.93
CA PRO A 539 -19.54 -9.60 4.15
C PRO A 539 -18.79 -9.06 2.92
N PHE A 540 -18.01 -9.91 2.26
CA PHE A 540 -17.27 -9.56 1.06
C PHE A 540 -18.18 -9.31 -0.14
N LEU A 541 -19.18 -10.17 -0.37
CA LEU A 541 -20.13 -9.99 -1.47
C LEU A 541 -20.93 -8.69 -1.31
N ILE A 542 -21.34 -8.37 -0.08
CA ILE A 542 -22.09 -7.15 0.23
C ILE A 542 -21.20 -5.92 -0.02
N LEU A 543 -19.96 -5.92 0.45
CA LEU A 543 -19.00 -4.82 0.23
C LEU A 543 -18.71 -4.62 -1.27
N THR A 544 -18.52 -5.72 -2.00
CA THR A 544 -18.29 -5.71 -3.44
C THR A 544 -19.52 -5.14 -4.17
N ALA A 545 -20.72 -5.63 -3.87
CA ALA A 545 -21.96 -5.14 -4.47
C ALA A 545 -22.18 -3.63 -4.22
N ALA A 546 -21.98 -3.18 -2.98
CA ALA A 546 -22.08 -1.76 -2.63
C ALA A 546 -21.08 -0.89 -3.42
N THR A 547 -19.83 -1.36 -3.53
CA THR A 547 -18.78 -0.64 -4.25
C THR A 547 -19.05 -0.58 -5.74
N VAL A 548 -19.41 -1.72 -6.35
CA VAL A 548 -19.74 -1.79 -7.78
C VAL A 548 -20.90 -0.87 -8.11
N ALA A 549 -21.96 -0.84 -7.28
CA ALA A 549 -23.07 0.09 -7.46
C ALA A 549 -22.62 1.56 -7.35
N SER A 550 -21.76 1.92 -6.39
CA SER A 550 -21.26 3.29 -6.25
C SER A 550 -20.42 3.72 -7.48
N ILE A 551 -19.57 2.83 -7.99
CA ILE A 551 -18.77 3.09 -9.19
C ILE A 551 -19.68 3.21 -10.43
N LEU A 552 -20.70 2.37 -10.57
CA LEU A 552 -21.66 2.45 -11.68
C LEU A 552 -22.41 3.77 -11.72
N ALA A 553 -22.89 4.25 -10.56
CA ALA A 553 -23.58 5.54 -10.50
C ALA A 553 -22.66 6.68 -10.96
N THR A 554 -21.39 6.64 -10.56
CA THR A 554 -20.38 7.61 -11.00
C THR A 554 -20.12 7.52 -12.50
N GLN A 555 -19.94 6.30 -13.02
CA GLN A 555 -19.73 6.06 -14.45
C GLN A 555 -20.92 6.56 -15.28
N SER A 556 -22.15 6.40 -14.80
CA SER A 556 -23.35 6.94 -15.46
C SER A 556 -23.23 8.44 -15.70
N ILE A 557 -22.91 9.18 -14.65
CA ILE A 557 -22.78 10.64 -14.69
C ILE A 557 -21.67 11.02 -15.68
N GLN A 558 -20.49 10.41 -15.58
CA GLN A 558 -19.35 10.72 -16.45
C GLN A 558 -19.67 10.46 -17.93
N SER A 559 -20.27 9.31 -18.22
CA SER A 559 -20.49 8.83 -19.59
C SER A 559 -21.61 9.56 -20.34
N VAL A 560 -22.51 10.26 -19.63
CA VAL A 560 -23.68 10.95 -20.20
C VAL A 560 -23.57 12.47 -20.11
N LEU A 561 -22.70 13.02 -19.24
CA LEU A 561 -22.61 14.45 -18.95
C LEU A 561 -22.46 15.33 -20.20
N GLU A 562 -21.57 14.98 -21.13
CA GLU A 562 -21.36 15.77 -22.34
C GLU A 562 -22.58 15.77 -23.27
N LEU A 563 -23.19 14.60 -23.49
CA LEU A 563 -24.43 14.44 -24.26
C LEU A 563 -25.58 15.24 -23.63
N TYR A 564 -25.70 15.21 -22.31
CA TYR A 564 -26.71 15.96 -21.56
C TYR A 564 -26.55 17.48 -21.74
N LEU A 565 -25.33 18.00 -21.60
CA LEU A 565 -25.08 19.44 -21.77
C LEU A 565 -25.27 19.89 -23.22
N ASN A 566 -24.94 19.05 -24.19
CA ASN A 566 -25.14 19.34 -25.61
C ASN A 566 -26.62 19.31 -26.01
N HIS A 567 -27.32 18.21 -25.77
CA HIS A 567 -28.67 17.98 -26.30
C HIS A 567 -29.79 18.49 -25.38
N VAL A 568 -29.64 18.43 -24.05
CA VAL A 568 -30.70 18.85 -23.11
C VAL A 568 -30.58 20.32 -22.73
N LYS A 569 -29.36 20.80 -22.44
CA LYS A 569 -29.11 22.19 -22.06
C LYS A 569 -28.77 23.09 -23.24
N GLY A 570 -28.41 22.53 -24.40
CA GLY A 570 -28.06 23.31 -25.60
C GLY A 570 -26.75 24.12 -25.45
N ASN A 571 -25.97 23.86 -24.40
CA ASN A 571 -24.79 24.63 -24.05
C ASN A 571 -23.61 23.74 -23.62
N ARG A 572 -22.92 23.20 -24.62
CA ARG A 572 -21.72 22.37 -24.44
C ARG A 572 -20.53 23.13 -23.83
N THR A 573 -20.43 24.46 -23.97
CA THR A 573 -19.24 25.21 -23.50
C THR A 573 -19.07 25.19 -21.98
N ILE A 574 -20.13 24.88 -21.24
CA ILE A 574 -20.11 24.72 -19.77
C ILE A 574 -19.41 23.42 -19.35
N PHE A 575 -19.38 22.39 -20.21
CA PHE A 575 -18.83 21.07 -19.91
C PHE A 575 -17.47 21.10 -19.19
N PRO A 576 -16.41 21.74 -19.72
CA PRO A 576 -15.10 21.77 -19.06
C PRO A 576 -15.13 22.26 -17.63
N PHE A 577 -15.92 23.31 -17.38
CA PHE A 577 -16.00 23.95 -16.07
C PHE A 577 -16.74 23.05 -15.08
N LEU A 578 -17.82 22.40 -15.52
CA LEU A 578 -18.61 21.52 -14.66
C LEU A 578 -17.87 20.20 -14.36
N ALA A 579 -17.28 19.58 -15.37
CA ALA A 579 -16.46 18.38 -15.19
C ALA A 579 -15.20 18.68 -14.37
N GLY A 580 -14.57 19.84 -14.60
CA GLY A 580 -13.44 20.33 -13.81
C GLY A 580 -13.81 20.57 -12.34
N ALA A 581 -14.95 21.21 -12.08
CA ALA A 581 -15.46 21.39 -10.71
C ALA A 581 -15.66 20.03 -10.02
N LEU A 582 -16.23 19.05 -10.71
CA LEU A 582 -16.40 17.70 -10.17
C LEU A 582 -15.06 17.05 -9.80
N ILE A 583 -14.04 17.09 -10.67
CA ILE A 583 -12.73 16.48 -10.37
C ILE A 583 -12.01 17.25 -9.26
N VAL A 584 -11.95 18.58 -9.33
CA VAL A 584 -11.25 19.40 -8.31
C VAL A 584 -11.90 19.21 -6.94
N SER A 585 -13.23 19.26 -6.86
CA SER A 585 -13.94 18.98 -5.62
C SER A 585 -13.71 17.55 -5.14
N THR A 586 -13.69 16.55 -6.03
CA THR A 586 -13.39 15.17 -5.66
C THR A 586 -12.00 15.07 -5.02
N MET A 587 -10.98 15.67 -5.63
CA MET A 587 -9.60 15.65 -5.12
C MET A 587 -9.50 16.25 -3.72
N ILE A 588 -10.14 17.40 -3.48
CA ILE A 588 -10.19 18.03 -2.15
C ILE A 588 -10.93 17.12 -1.16
N LEU A 589 -12.08 16.58 -1.56
CA LEU A 589 -12.91 15.74 -0.71
C LEU A 589 -12.26 14.40 -0.37
N LEU A 590 -11.40 13.83 -1.21
CA LEU A 590 -10.61 12.63 -0.88
C LEU A 590 -9.77 12.86 0.40
N PHE A 591 -9.13 14.02 0.53
CA PHE A 591 -8.40 14.40 1.74
C PHE A 591 -9.33 14.57 2.93
N VAL A 592 -10.45 15.28 2.75
CA VAL A 592 -11.45 15.50 3.80
C VAL A 592 -11.99 14.16 4.33
N TRP A 593 -12.37 13.25 3.44
CA TRP A 593 -12.87 11.92 3.81
C TRP A 593 -11.83 11.06 4.50
N SER A 594 -10.54 11.17 4.14
CA SER A 594 -9.46 10.46 4.83
C SER A 594 -9.28 10.89 6.30
N ILE A 595 -9.70 12.11 6.64
CA ILE A 595 -9.72 12.63 8.02
C ILE A 595 -11.03 12.21 8.70
N ILE A 596 -12.18 12.36 8.03
CA ILE A 596 -13.50 12.05 8.58
C ILE A 596 -13.63 10.57 8.94
N MET A 597 -13.13 9.65 8.10
CA MET A 597 -13.22 8.20 8.34
C MET A 597 -12.56 7.77 9.66
N ARG A 598 -11.57 8.53 10.16
CA ARG A 598 -10.93 8.26 11.45
C ARG A 598 -11.80 8.64 12.65
N LYS A 599 -12.75 9.57 12.46
CA LYS A 599 -13.61 10.10 13.53
C LYS A 599 -14.95 9.38 13.64
N ILE A 600 -15.67 9.25 12.53
CA ILE A 600 -17.04 8.71 12.51
C ILE A 600 -17.11 7.25 12.05
N GLY A 601 -15.96 6.69 11.64
CA GLY A 601 -15.86 5.31 11.17
C GLY A 601 -16.05 5.14 9.66
N LYS A 602 -15.51 4.04 9.12
CA LYS A 602 -15.43 3.75 7.68
C LYS A 602 -16.81 3.46 7.08
N LYS A 603 -17.60 2.60 7.74
CA LYS A 603 -18.95 2.23 7.27
C LYS A 603 -19.87 3.44 7.19
N MET A 604 -19.88 4.27 8.25
CA MET A 604 -20.72 5.46 8.31
C MET A 604 -20.28 6.52 7.30
N SER A 605 -18.96 6.69 7.10
CA SER A 605 -18.44 7.61 6.08
C SER A 605 -18.89 7.22 4.67
N PHE A 606 -18.88 5.93 4.35
CA PHE A 606 -19.37 5.46 3.05
C PHE A 606 -20.89 5.68 2.91
N PHE A 607 -21.65 5.40 3.97
CA PHE A 607 -23.10 5.64 3.98
C PHE A 607 -23.45 7.12 3.73
N ILE A 608 -22.82 8.05 4.46
CA ILE A 608 -23.07 9.49 4.31
C ILE A 608 -22.69 9.96 2.90
N GLY A 609 -21.53 9.55 2.39
CA GLY A 609 -21.08 9.93 1.04
C GLY A 609 -22.03 9.50 -0.07
N ASN A 610 -22.67 8.34 0.07
CA ASN A 610 -23.69 7.87 -0.88
C ASN A 610 -24.99 8.68 -0.78
N VAL A 611 -25.44 9.01 0.43
CA VAL A 611 -26.65 9.81 0.66
C VAL A 611 -26.50 11.25 0.13
N CYS A 612 -25.29 11.80 0.13
CA CYS A 612 -25.00 13.12 -0.42
C CYS A 612 -25.33 13.27 -1.93
N LEU A 613 -25.54 12.18 -2.68
CA LEU A 613 -25.95 12.24 -4.09
C LEU A 613 -27.44 12.56 -4.28
N LEU A 614 -28.30 12.27 -3.30
CA LEU A 614 -29.76 12.40 -3.44
C LEU A 614 -30.22 13.81 -3.87
N PRO A 615 -29.67 14.91 -3.32
CA PRO A 615 -30.02 16.25 -3.78
C PRO A 615 -29.55 16.55 -5.22
N THR A 616 -28.40 16.01 -5.64
CA THR A 616 -27.89 16.14 -7.02
C THR A 616 -28.87 15.58 -8.05
N ILE A 617 -29.51 14.46 -7.73
CA ILE A 617 -30.49 13.80 -8.60
C ILE A 617 -31.73 14.66 -8.78
N ILE A 618 -32.24 15.25 -7.69
CA ILE A 618 -33.41 16.15 -7.73
C ILE A 618 -33.10 17.37 -8.59
N ILE A 619 -31.91 17.96 -8.42
CA ILE A 619 -31.45 19.12 -9.18
C ILE A 619 -31.39 18.84 -10.69
N ILE A 620 -30.84 17.68 -11.08
CA ILE A 620 -30.64 17.29 -12.49
C ILE A 620 -31.97 16.97 -13.18
N LEU A 621 -32.96 16.45 -12.45
CA LEU A 621 -34.27 16.13 -13.02
C LEU A 621 -35.13 17.36 -13.31
N ILE A 622 -34.80 18.52 -12.75
CA ILE A 622 -35.50 19.79 -13.03
C ILE A 622 -35.14 20.26 -14.45
N LYS A 623 -36.14 20.23 -15.35
CA LYS A 623 -36.03 20.63 -16.78
C LYS A 623 -35.30 21.96 -16.95
N GLU A 624 -35.66 22.97 -16.17
CA GLU A 624 -35.09 24.32 -16.21
C GLU A 624 -34.23 24.63 -14.98
N SER A 625 -33.30 23.74 -14.64
CA SER A 625 -32.32 24.05 -13.60
C SER A 625 -31.35 25.17 -14.04
N PRO A 626 -31.12 26.19 -13.20
CA PRO A 626 -30.14 27.23 -13.47
C PRO A 626 -28.71 26.65 -13.37
N ILE A 627 -27.75 27.31 -14.01
CA ILE A 627 -26.38 26.80 -14.17
C ILE A 627 -25.68 26.67 -12.81
N GLU A 628 -25.92 27.61 -11.91
CA GLU A 628 -25.38 27.64 -10.54
C GLU A 628 -25.78 26.38 -9.77
N LEU A 629 -27.00 25.91 -9.97
CA LEU A 629 -27.51 24.70 -9.31
C LEU A 629 -26.85 23.44 -9.88
N LEU A 630 -26.48 23.44 -11.17
CA LEU A 630 -25.67 22.35 -11.76
C LEU A 630 -24.27 22.28 -11.13
N PHE A 631 -23.62 23.42 -10.88
CA PHE A 631 -22.34 23.45 -10.17
C PHE A 631 -22.47 22.93 -8.73
N ALA A 632 -23.52 23.31 -8.01
CA ALA A 632 -23.80 22.74 -6.69
C ALA A 632 -24.00 21.22 -6.75
N ALA A 633 -24.75 20.73 -7.73
CA ALA A 633 -24.94 19.31 -8.00
C ALA A 633 -23.62 18.56 -8.30
N ALA A 634 -22.69 19.17 -9.03
CA ALA A 634 -21.38 18.59 -9.31
C ALA A 634 -20.51 18.46 -8.06
N ILE A 635 -20.51 19.47 -7.18
CA ILE A 635 -19.79 19.43 -5.89
C ILE A 635 -20.40 18.37 -4.97
N LEU A 636 -21.72 18.28 -4.91
CA LEU A 636 -22.41 17.25 -4.14
C LEU A 636 -22.10 15.84 -4.69
N GLY A 637 -22.15 15.66 -6.01
CA GLY A 637 -21.79 14.41 -6.66
C GLY A 637 -20.32 14.01 -6.44
N ALA A 638 -19.41 14.98 -6.35
CA ALA A 638 -18.01 14.74 -6.03
C ALA A 638 -17.79 14.06 -4.66
N ASN A 639 -18.70 14.24 -3.70
CA ASN A 639 -18.64 13.52 -2.42
C ASN A 639 -18.80 12.02 -2.62
N THR A 640 -19.76 11.62 -3.45
CA THR A 640 -20.03 10.22 -3.75
C THR A 640 -18.88 9.57 -4.50
N VAL A 641 -18.28 10.28 -5.47
CA VAL A 641 -17.08 9.81 -6.17
C VAL A 641 -15.91 9.63 -5.19
N ALA A 642 -15.66 10.60 -4.31
CA ALA A 642 -14.57 10.53 -3.35
C ALA A 642 -14.74 9.38 -2.34
N CYS A 643 -15.94 9.21 -1.78
CA CYS A 643 -16.25 8.11 -0.86
C CYS A 643 -16.17 6.75 -1.53
N GLY A 644 -16.78 6.61 -2.71
CA GLY A 644 -16.75 5.37 -3.49
C GLY A 644 -15.34 4.95 -3.91
N TYR A 645 -14.41 5.91 -4.00
CA TYR A 645 -13.00 5.63 -4.25
C TYR A 645 -12.26 5.20 -2.97
N VAL A 646 -12.36 5.94 -1.86
CA VAL A 646 -11.51 5.71 -0.66
C VAL A 646 -12.02 4.57 0.23
N MET A 647 -13.33 4.51 0.46
CA MET A 647 -13.90 3.65 1.51
C MET A 647 -13.72 2.15 1.23
N PRO A 648 -13.99 1.65 0.01
CA PRO A 648 -13.84 0.22 -0.27
C PRO A 648 -12.42 -0.28 -0.06
N TRP A 649 -11.40 0.51 -0.44
CA TRP A 649 -10.00 0.15 -0.21
C TRP A 649 -9.61 0.13 1.26
N ALA A 650 -10.26 0.95 2.10
CA ALA A 650 -10.04 0.96 3.54
C ALA A 650 -10.78 -0.17 4.27
N MET A 651 -11.88 -0.68 3.71
CA MET A 651 -12.74 -1.71 4.31
C MET A 651 -12.39 -3.14 3.83
N LEU A 652 -11.83 -3.28 2.62
CA LEU A 652 -11.48 -4.59 2.05
C LEU A 652 -10.47 -5.38 2.90
N PRO A 653 -9.38 -4.78 3.43
CA PRO A 653 -8.46 -5.50 4.32
C PRO A 653 -9.13 -6.03 5.58
N GLU A 654 -10.08 -5.29 6.16
CA GLU A 654 -10.84 -5.74 7.35
C GLU A 654 -11.73 -6.94 7.03
N CYS A 655 -12.26 -7.00 5.81
CA CYS A 655 -13.03 -8.13 5.32
C CYS A 655 -12.16 -9.38 5.13
N ILE A 656 -10.95 -9.21 4.61
CA ILE A 656 -9.95 -10.29 4.45
C ILE A 656 -9.50 -10.81 5.83
N ASP A 657 -9.23 -9.90 6.76
CA ASP A 657 -8.83 -10.24 8.13
C ASP A 657 -9.97 -10.96 8.89
N ALA A 658 -11.23 -10.56 8.70
CA ALA A 658 -12.40 -11.26 9.23
C ALA A 658 -12.54 -12.68 8.64
N PHE A 659 -12.32 -12.83 7.33
CA PHE A 659 -12.34 -14.14 6.67
C PHE A 659 -11.22 -15.06 7.19
N MET A 660 -10.04 -14.49 7.49
CA MET A 660 -8.92 -15.22 8.09
C MET A 660 -9.28 -15.79 9.46
N LEU A 661 -10.00 -15.02 10.29
CA LEU A 661 -10.47 -15.51 11.60
C LEU A 661 -11.46 -16.68 11.47
N GLU A 662 -12.35 -16.66 10.49
CA GLU A 662 -13.35 -17.72 10.29
C GLU A 662 -12.78 -18.99 9.64
N THR A 663 -11.82 -18.83 8.73
CA THR A 663 -11.35 -19.94 7.87
C THR A 663 -9.92 -20.39 8.15
N GLY A 664 -9.15 -19.61 8.92
CA GLY A 664 -7.72 -19.82 9.14
C GLY A 664 -6.85 -19.54 7.91
N ARG A 665 -7.44 -19.12 6.78
CA ARG A 665 -6.73 -18.89 5.50
C ARG A 665 -6.80 -17.42 5.11
N ARG A 666 -5.74 -16.91 4.48
CA ARG A 666 -5.66 -15.51 4.05
C ARG A 666 -5.36 -15.39 2.54
N PRO A 667 -6.32 -15.74 1.65
CA PRO A 667 -6.12 -15.71 0.20
C PRO A 667 -6.25 -14.30 -0.38
N VAL A 668 -5.37 -13.38 0.03
CA VAL A 668 -5.44 -11.94 -0.27
C VAL A 668 -5.65 -11.68 -1.77
N GLU A 669 -4.87 -12.35 -2.61
CA GLU A 669 -4.82 -12.15 -4.05
C GLU A 669 -6.17 -12.43 -4.72
N ILE A 670 -6.85 -13.50 -4.29
CA ILE A 670 -8.13 -13.92 -4.87
C ILE A 670 -9.23 -12.91 -4.55
N PHE A 671 -9.21 -12.31 -3.36
CA PHE A 671 -10.15 -11.23 -2.98
C PHE A 671 -10.01 -10.03 -3.91
N TYR A 672 -8.79 -9.55 -4.16
CA TYR A 672 -8.56 -8.41 -5.06
C TYR A 672 -8.96 -8.75 -6.51
N THR A 673 -8.59 -9.93 -7.02
CA THR A 673 -8.97 -10.35 -8.38
C THR A 673 -10.48 -10.37 -8.57
N PHE A 674 -11.23 -10.96 -7.63
CA PHE A 674 -12.69 -11.00 -7.73
C PHE A 674 -13.31 -9.60 -7.66
N PHE A 675 -12.81 -8.76 -6.75
CA PHE A 675 -13.31 -7.41 -6.56
C PHE A 675 -13.22 -6.57 -7.84
N PHE A 676 -12.07 -6.63 -8.53
CA PHE A 676 -11.88 -5.93 -9.81
C PHE A 676 -12.62 -6.57 -10.97
N LEU A 677 -12.56 -7.90 -11.11
CA LEU A 677 -13.22 -8.60 -12.22
C LEU A 677 -14.73 -8.39 -12.20
N GLY A 678 -15.35 -8.51 -11.02
CA GLY A 678 -16.77 -8.25 -10.83
C GLY A 678 -17.16 -6.82 -11.20
N ALA A 679 -16.34 -5.83 -10.80
CA ALA A 679 -16.57 -4.44 -11.16
C ALA A 679 -16.49 -4.22 -12.68
N LYS A 680 -15.48 -4.76 -13.36
CA LYS A 680 -15.31 -4.59 -14.82
C LYS A 680 -16.48 -5.18 -15.62
N LEU A 681 -16.95 -6.37 -15.26
CA LEU A 681 -18.07 -7.03 -15.96
C LEU A 681 -19.37 -6.24 -15.80
N VAL A 682 -19.64 -5.74 -14.60
CA VAL A 682 -20.85 -4.94 -14.34
C VAL A 682 -20.78 -3.59 -15.05
N GLN A 683 -19.61 -2.95 -15.09
CA GLN A 683 -19.39 -1.73 -15.89
C GLN A 683 -19.54 -1.97 -17.39
N ALA A 684 -19.12 -3.14 -17.89
CA ALA A 684 -19.29 -3.51 -19.30
C ALA A 684 -20.78 -3.63 -19.66
N LEU A 685 -21.52 -4.39 -18.86
CA LEU A 685 -22.98 -4.53 -19.01
C LEU A 685 -23.66 -3.17 -18.98
N TYR A 686 -23.30 -2.33 -18.00
CA TYR A 686 -23.85 -1.00 -17.86
C TYR A 686 -23.59 -0.11 -19.08
N ALA A 687 -22.35 -0.06 -19.57
CA ALA A 687 -21.99 0.72 -20.75
C ALA A 687 -22.83 0.33 -21.98
N GLY A 688 -23.12 -0.97 -22.16
CA GLY A 688 -24.03 -1.43 -23.22
C GLY A 688 -25.49 -1.00 -22.99
N VAL A 689 -26.01 -1.17 -21.77
CA VAL A 689 -27.40 -0.83 -21.40
C VAL A 689 -27.70 0.66 -21.62
N VAL A 690 -26.77 1.55 -21.26
CA VAL A 690 -26.92 3.00 -21.49
C VAL A 690 -27.13 3.31 -22.97
N GLN A 691 -26.35 2.67 -23.85
CA GLN A 691 -26.43 2.90 -25.29
C GLN A 691 -27.67 2.27 -25.92
N LEU A 692 -28.09 1.08 -25.46
CA LEU A 692 -29.35 0.48 -25.88
C LEU A 692 -30.56 1.32 -25.45
N ALA A 693 -30.51 1.93 -24.26
CA ALA A 693 -31.56 2.86 -23.82
C ALA A 693 -31.65 4.10 -24.73
N LEU A 694 -30.50 4.66 -25.13
CA LEU A 694 -30.47 5.76 -26.11
C LEU A 694 -31.02 5.33 -27.47
N GLY A 695 -30.63 4.14 -27.97
CA GLY A 695 -31.16 3.58 -29.21
C GLY A 695 -32.69 3.39 -29.17
N ALA A 696 -33.19 2.80 -28.08
CA ALA A 696 -34.63 2.58 -27.87
C ALA A 696 -35.43 3.88 -27.75
N SER A 697 -34.81 4.96 -27.26
CA SER A 697 -35.45 6.29 -27.19
C SER A 697 -35.59 6.98 -28.54
N GLY A 698 -34.98 6.44 -29.60
CA GLY A 698 -34.97 7.02 -30.94
C GLY A 698 -33.82 7.99 -31.19
N PHE A 699 -32.70 7.87 -30.44
CA PHE A 699 -31.54 8.73 -30.64
C PHE A 699 -31.00 8.58 -32.06
N ASN A 700 -30.90 9.70 -32.78
CA ASN A 700 -30.37 9.73 -34.13
C ASN A 700 -29.15 10.65 -34.19
N ALA A 701 -27.98 10.04 -34.39
CA ALA A 701 -26.68 10.73 -34.47
C ALA A 701 -26.63 11.84 -35.53
N LYS A 702 -27.46 11.77 -36.57
CA LYS A 702 -27.47 12.75 -37.68
C LYS A 702 -28.26 14.02 -37.37
N CYS A 703 -29.09 14.01 -36.32
CA CYS A 703 -30.00 15.11 -35.99
C CYS A 703 -29.36 16.07 -34.98
N CYS A 704 -29.47 17.38 -35.22
CA CYS A 704 -29.07 18.41 -34.25
C CYS A 704 -30.08 18.52 -33.10
N ASN A 705 -31.38 18.41 -33.41
CA ASN A 705 -32.44 18.40 -32.41
C ASN A 705 -32.93 16.96 -32.23
N GLN A 706 -32.85 16.47 -31.00
CA GLN A 706 -33.30 15.13 -30.64
C GLN A 706 -34.78 15.15 -30.19
N PRO A 707 -35.53 14.05 -30.40
CA PRO A 707 -36.91 13.97 -29.95
C PRO A 707 -37.02 14.05 -28.42
N GLU A 708 -38.18 14.47 -27.91
CA GLU A 708 -38.38 14.64 -26.46
C GLU A 708 -38.14 13.34 -25.66
N SER A 709 -38.40 12.18 -26.26
CA SER A 709 -38.07 10.86 -25.71
C SER A 709 -36.58 10.70 -25.39
N VAL A 710 -35.69 11.19 -26.25
CA VAL A 710 -34.23 11.17 -26.05
C VAL A 710 -33.83 12.13 -24.94
N LEU A 711 -34.41 13.33 -24.91
CA LEU A 711 -34.12 14.31 -23.86
C LEU A 711 -34.53 13.79 -22.47
N LEU A 712 -35.69 13.12 -22.38
CA LEU A 712 -36.13 12.45 -21.17
C LEU A 712 -35.17 11.32 -20.79
N THR A 713 -34.74 10.50 -21.75
CA THR A 713 -33.80 9.40 -21.53
C THR A 713 -32.46 9.91 -20.98
N LEU A 714 -31.90 10.98 -21.57
CA LEU A 714 -30.68 11.62 -21.07
C LEU A 714 -30.84 12.18 -19.64
N ARG A 715 -31.99 12.77 -19.31
CA ARG A 715 -32.28 13.23 -17.92
C ARG A 715 -32.35 12.05 -16.94
N MET A 716 -32.99 10.95 -17.34
CA MET A 716 -33.11 9.76 -16.49
C MET A 716 -31.73 9.11 -16.26
N LEU A 717 -30.92 8.98 -17.31
CA LEU A 717 -29.57 8.41 -17.23
C LEU A 717 -28.60 9.29 -16.42
N MET A 718 -28.79 10.62 -16.43
CA MET A 718 -27.96 11.55 -15.65
C MET A 718 -28.42 11.68 -14.19
N GLY A 719 -29.73 11.51 -13.91
CA GLY A 719 -30.33 11.71 -12.58
C GLY A 719 -30.89 10.43 -11.96
N ALA A 720 -32.07 9.98 -12.41
CA ALA A 720 -32.83 8.94 -11.74
C ALA A 720 -32.12 7.58 -11.68
N VAL A 721 -31.44 7.17 -12.77
CA VAL A 721 -30.71 5.90 -12.86
C VAL A 721 -29.54 5.82 -11.86
N PRO A 722 -28.56 6.77 -11.85
CA PRO A 722 -27.50 6.74 -10.85
C PRO A 722 -28.04 6.88 -9.43
N GLY A 723 -29.17 7.58 -9.23
CA GLY A 723 -29.87 7.62 -7.95
C GLY A 723 -30.41 6.29 -7.46
N GLY A 724 -31.11 5.55 -8.31
CA GLY A 724 -31.59 4.21 -7.98
C GLY A 724 -30.44 3.26 -7.66
N ILE A 725 -29.37 3.29 -8.45
CA ILE A 725 -28.15 2.50 -8.21
C ILE A 725 -27.51 2.88 -6.87
N MET A 726 -27.48 4.17 -6.52
CA MET A 726 -26.92 4.65 -5.25
C MET A 726 -27.76 4.24 -4.03
N VAL A 727 -29.09 4.22 -4.16
CA VAL A 727 -29.98 3.68 -3.13
C VAL A 727 -29.69 2.20 -2.90
N ILE A 728 -29.49 1.41 -3.97
CA ILE A 728 -29.08 0.00 -3.86
C ILE A 728 -27.75 -0.12 -3.13
N SER A 729 -26.75 0.70 -3.48
CA SER A 729 -25.45 0.73 -2.77
C SER A 729 -25.62 0.99 -1.28
N THR A 730 -26.48 1.94 -0.92
CA THR A 730 -26.78 2.34 0.46
C THR A 730 -27.50 1.23 1.24
N ILE A 731 -28.45 0.54 0.60
CA ILE A 731 -29.14 -0.63 1.17
C ILE A 731 -28.14 -1.78 1.39
N CYS A 732 -27.25 -2.06 0.44
CA CYS A 732 -26.20 -3.07 0.62
C CYS A 732 -25.31 -2.72 1.83
N LEU A 733 -24.87 -1.46 1.95
CA LEU A 733 -24.06 -1.01 3.09
C LEU A 733 -24.79 -1.13 4.43
N TYR A 734 -26.10 -0.96 4.46
CA TYR A 734 -26.89 -1.18 5.68
C TYR A 734 -26.72 -2.62 6.20
N PHE A 735 -26.79 -3.60 5.30
CA PHE A 735 -26.61 -5.03 5.62
C PHE A 735 -25.14 -5.47 5.81
N TYR A 736 -24.17 -4.59 5.57
CA TYR A 736 -22.76 -4.91 5.81
C TYR A 736 -22.49 -5.08 7.32
N SER A 737 -21.95 -6.23 7.70
CA SER A 737 -21.87 -6.64 9.12
C SER A 737 -20.65 -6.10 9.87
N ILE A 738 -19.58 -5.70 9.18
CA ILE A 738 -18.34 -5.26 9.83
C ILE A 738 -18.39 -3.75 10.02
N ASP A 739 -18.69 -3.29 11.23
CA ASP A 739 -18.55 -1.89 11.62
C ASP A 739 -17.17 -1.62 12.25
N ASP A 740 -16.87 -0.36 12.56
CA ASP A 740 -15.57 0.01 13.14
C ASP A 740 -15.33 -0.63 14.52
N LYS A 741 -16.39 -1.01 15.24
CA LYS A 741 -16.26 -1.74 16.50
C LYS A 741 -15.82 -3.17 16.22
N ARG A 742 -16.52 -3.87 15.31
CA ARG A 742 -16.17 -5.24 14.90
C ARG A 742 -14.79 -5.30 14.25
N ALA A 743 -14.41 -4.30 13.46
CA ALA A 743 -13.07 -4.22 12.88
C ALA A 743 -11.97 -4.14 13.96
N LYS A 744 -12.18 -3.37 15.04
CA LYS A 744 -11.26 -3.33 16.19
C LYS A 744 -11.23 -4.67 16.95
N GLU A 745 -12.38 -5.32 17.12
CA GLU A 745 -12.46 -6.66 17.72
C GLU A 745 -11.69 -7.69 16.88
N ILE A 746 -11.87 -7.71 15.55
CA ILE A 746 -11.14 -8.57 14.61
C ILE A 746 -9.62 -8.36 14.75
N GLN A 747 -9.16 -7.11 14.80
CA GLN A 747 -7.73 -6.83 15.01
C GLN A 747 -7.23 -7.33 16.36
N PHE A 748 -8.03 -7.22 17.41
CA PHE A 748 -7.69 -7.71 18.73
C PHE A 748 -7.67 -9.26 18.79
N GLU A 749 -8.65 -9.92 18.18
CA GLU A 749 -8.73 -11.38 18.03
C GLU A 749 -7.53 -11.92 17.23
N LEU A 750 -7.16 -11.27 16.12
CA LEU A 750 -5.98 -11.64 15.33
C LEU A 750 -4.68 -11.45 16.11
N LYS A 751 -4.55 -10.36 16.89
CA LYS A 751 -3.41 -10.17 17.79
C LYS A 751 -3.33 -11.28 18.83
N GLN A 752 -4.47 -11.71 19.39
CA GLN A 752 -4.51 -12.84 20.31
C GLN A 752 -4.19 -14.16 19.63
N MET A 753 -4.68 -14.43 18.42
CA MET A 753 -4.34 -15.66 17.68
C MET A 753 -2.85 -15.74 17.38
N ARG A 754 -2.23 -14.63 16.95
CA ARG A 754 -0.78 -14.54 16.77
C ARG A 754 0.00 -14.72 18.06
N ALA A 755 -0.53 -14.22 19.18
CA ALA A 755 0.07 -14.43 20.50
C ALA A 755 -0.15 -15.86 21.06
N LYS A 756 -1.14 -16.61 20.53
CA LYS A 756 -1.51 -17.96 20.96
C LYS A 756 -0.96 -19.08 20.08
N GLN A 757 -0.42 -18.78 18.89
CA GLN A 757 0.29 -19.75 18.06
C GLN A 757 1.80 -19.71 18.42
N PRO A 758 2.29 -20.59 19.33
CA PRO A 758 3.64 -21.11 19.17
C PRO A 758 3.67 -21.94 17.87
N GLU A 759 4.81 -21.95 17.17
CA GLU A 759 5.02 -22.52 15.83
C GLU A 759 4.61 -24.02 15.67
N GLU A 760 3.33 -24.32 15.54
CA GLU A 760 2.85 -25.67 15.11
C GLU A 760 2.47 -25.72 13.63
N GLY A 761 2.72 -24.66 12.85
CA GLY A 761 2.25 -24.54 11.47
C GLY A 761 3.31 -24.57 10.36
N LEU A 762 4.61 -24.63 10.68
CA LEU A 762 5.68 -24.50 9.67
C LEU A 762 6.42 -25.80 9.32
N ILE A 763 6.08 -26.95 9.91
CA ILE A 763 6.84 -28.21 9.69
C ILE A 763 6.08 -29.26 8.86
N ASP A 764 4.75 -29.22 8.75
CA ASP A 764 3.99 -30.27 8.03
C ASP A 764 3.90 -30.07 6.49
N GLY A 765 4.66 -29.14 5.91
CA GLY A 765 4.74 -28.93 4.47
C GLY A 765 5.96 -29.54 3.78
N LEU A 766 6.89 -30.16 4.51
CA LEU A 766 8.21 -30.56 3.99
C LEU A 766 8.56 -32.05 4.19
N SER A 767 7.63 -32.90 4.63
CA SER A 767 7.95 -34.30 4.96
C SER A 767 7.36 -35.39 4.05
N ASP A 768 6.48 -35.10 3.08
CA ASP A 768 5.81 -36.17 2.29
C ASP A 768 6.01 -36.09 0.77
N THR A 769 7.23 -35.75 0.30
CA THR A 769 7.64 -36.06 -1.07
C THR A 769 9.06 -36.61 -1.13
N SER A 770 9.26 -37.81 -0.58
CA SER A 770 10.42 -38.66 -0.87
C SER A 770 10.03 -40.13 -0.95
N SER A 771 9.17 -40.47 -1.92
CA SER A 771 9.21 -41.79 -2.54
C SER A 771 8.56 -41.75 -3.92
N ASP A 772 9.29 -42.35 -4.86
CA ASP A 772 8.85 -42.84 -6.17
C ASP A 772 8.65 -41.81 -7.29
N SER A 773 9.80 -41.41 -7.82
CA SER A 773 9.96 -41.18 -9.26
C SER A 773 9.68 -42.47 -10.03
N GLU A 774 8.48 -42.59 -10.62
CA GLU A 774 8.31 -43.41 -11.82
C GLU A 774 7.79 -42.56 -12.99
N MET A 775 8.59 -42.60 -14.06
CA MET A 775 8.29 -42.19 -15.42
C MET A 775 6.83 -42.46 -15.82
N THR A 776 6.20 -41.50 -16.49
CA THR A 776 5.62 -41.78 -17.81
C THR A 776 5.24 -40.48 -18.53
N HIS A 777 5.64 -40.43 -19.80
CA HIS A 777 5.23 -39.46 -20.83
C HIS A 777 3.71 -39.32 -20.93
N PHE A 778 3.20 -38.09 -21.10
CA PHE A 778 2.49 -37.61 -22.30
C PHE A 778 2.08 -36.13 -22.18
#